data_AF-A0A533SQ59-F1
#
_entry.id   AF-A0A533SQ59-F1
#
_cell.length_a   1.000
_cell.length_b   1.000
_cell.length_c   1.000
_cell.angle_alpha   90.00
_cell.angle_beta   90.00
_cell.angle_gamma   90.00
#
_symmetry.space_group_name_H-M   'P 1'
#
loop_
_entity.id
_entity.type
_entity.pdbx_description
1 polymer ?
#
loop_
_entity_poly.entity_id
_entity_poly.type
_entity_poly.pdbx_seq_one_letter_code
_entity_poly.pdbx_strand_id
1 'polypeptide(L)'
;MDASSGSCSFTVNYPASAGQIFECSYRNLFHPSVNINKTGDELSKIGDSVSYEITVTNTSEVGPMSPPLYCTVTDAAVGLSQSFALPAGGVHYIALNDFVIPSEASDPFVNTADVACAYAAMGPVVASASDSHSINLFQPAIAIEKTGATLSTVGEVIPYEITVTNQSSADSPNLVCTVTDSLTGAVATGVSLASGESRLYSISRAVAALDPDPLVNTATVTCSPAGFPNVLTASDSHSINLFQPSVDVQKTGDAYSKVGDTIAYSVTITNTSSADTPTLALNYISDSLVSAIVPPSECANLAPGQSCSLTYDYVVQPSDDSGAKGATLTNTVAVSYGVTGFAKNVTDSDGHTATLVHPAFTLAKACADTLTPQAGPANYNVTIANTGDIDLVMAASEDLTQNFGPHSLIAAGTPFTVAEGASLSYTATLVGPFNGIETKSNTITVNATLPARYALSNSYEKEATGVCPIASRINLKKTTNGAVNPLVYWTFSLYAGPQQGNPPAFLGSALTSSSTGGDIDGILEFNGISLNPLATYTVCEIGAPAGWTSDWMADANYDGAVETAMTAFNPNAFSVPPEDLGNRCVDVGAGTPFPLTGGATAYFEVNNSEHGGQTRTPGYWKNWSTCSGGNQVAAAAKNGGVEAGWHLLDDLLPITWGSFVIDTCSEGRAVLDKRDVVSDKKKASDAAFNLATHLMAAQLNFAAGAGSCPQATQAAADAQALLIRLGFNGTGSYLVKSNAADYKLAQSLAATLDAYNNGMLCTRTPTPRTSSDDARAPRSGGSGGGGCFIMTIE
;
A
#
# COMPACT_ATOMS: atom_id res chain seq x y z
N MET A 1 116.94 -36.74 -62.16
CA MET A 1 117.90 -37.86 -62.23
C MET A 1 118.72 -37.72 -63.50
N ASP A 2 120.02 -37.91 -63.33
CA ASP A 2 121.15 -38.06 -64.26
C ASP A 2 121.51 -37.00 -65.31
N ALA A 3 122.73 -36.48 -65.13
CA ALA A 3 123.44 -35.59 -66.03
C ALA A 3 124.02 -36.40 -67.20
N SER A 4 123.34 -36.41 -68.35
CA SER A 4 123.88 -37.03 -69.57
C SER A 4 124.72 -36.02 -70.37
N SER A 5 126.05 -36.11 -70.23
CA SER A 5 127.00 -35.52 -71.17
C SER A 5 127.00 -36.36 -72.46
N GLY A 6 126.41 -35.87 -73.54
CA GLY A 6 126.49 -36.51 -74.86
C GLY A 6 127.68 -35.97 -75.67
N SER A 7 128.55 -36.86 -76.19
CA SER A 7 129.64 -36.52 -77.12
C SER A 7 129.35 -37.03 -78.54
N CYS A 8 129.81 -36.32 -79.57
CA CYS A 8 129.80 -36.77 -80.97
C CYS A 8 131.13 -36.39 -81.67
N SER A 9 131.58 -37.18 -82.65
CA SER A 9 132.82 -36.95 -83.41
C SER A 9 132.60 -37.03 -84.92
N PHE A 10 133.40 -36.29 -85.69
CA PHE A 10 133.43 -36.35 -87.16
C PHE A 10 134.86 -36.19 -87.69
N THR A 11 135.14 -36.66 -88.91
CA THR A 11 136.50 -36.67 -89.51
C THR A 11 136.57 -35.78 -90.76
N VAL A 12 137.65 -35.01 -90.92
CA VAL A 12 137.90 -34.17 -92.12
C VAL A 12 139.26 -34.53 -92.74
N ASN A 13 139.31 -34.81 -94.04
CA ASN A 13 140.52 -35.22 -94.77
C ASN A 13 141.13 -34.06 -95.59
N TYR A 14 142.13 -33.38 -95.04
CA TYR A 14 143.10 -32.56 -95.79
C TYR A 14 144.52 -32.99 -95.41
N PRO A 15 145.49 -33.01 -96.35
CA PRO A 15 146.78 -33.71 -96.16
C PRO A 15 147.63 -33.20 -94.99
N ALA A 16 147.39 -31.97 -94.50
CA ALA A 16 148.16 -31.37 -93.41
C ALA A 16 147.73 -31.81 -92.00
N SER A 17 146.62 -32.54 -91.83
CA SER A 17 146.09 -32.92 -90.50
C SER A 17 145.39 -34.29 -90.47
N ALA A 18 145.75 -35.18 -91.40
CA ALA A 18 145.21 -36.53 -91.44
C ALA A 18 145.61 -37.33 -90.17
N GLY A 19 144.61 -37.69 -89.34
CA GLY A 19 144.78 -38.52 -88.14
C GLY A 19 144.48 -37.87 -86.79
N GLN A 20 144.01 -36.61 -86.70
CA GLN A 20 143.61 -35.98 -85.42
C GLN A 20 142.10 -36.04 -85.14
N ILE A 21 141.73 -36.29 -83.88
CA ILE A 21 140.37 -36.30 -83.33
C ILE A 21 140.17 -35.03 -82.48
N PHE A 22 139.04 -34.33 -82.65
CA PHE A 22 138.65 -33.19 -81.81
C PHE A 22 137.45 -33.56 -80.94
N GLU A 23 137.54 -33.28 -79.64
CA GLU A 23 136.44 -33.46 -78.69
C GLU A 23 135.83 -32.11 -78.28
N CYS A 24 134.51 -32.08 -78.07
CA CYS A 24 133.79 -30.97 -77.46
C CYS A 24 132.86 -31.51 -76.36
N SER A 25 132.76 -30.79 -75.24
CA SER A 25 131.81 -31.07 -74.15
C SER A 25 130.87 -29.88 -73.96
N TYR A 26 129.62 -30.18 -73.60
CA TYR A 26 128.62 -29.18 -73.18
C TYR A 26 128.19 -29.50 -71.74
N ARG A 27 127.99 -28.46 -70.91
CA ARG A 27 127.45 -28.58 -69.55
C ARG A 27 126.12 -27.83 -69.50
N ASN A 28 125.04 -28.50 -69.12
CA ASN A 28 123.79 -27.82 -68.80
C ASN A 28 123.98 -27.07 -67.48
N LEU A 29 123.76 -25.76 -67.49
CA LEU A 29 124.02 -24.86 -66.36
C LEU A 29 122.73 -24.42 -65.63
N PHE A 30 121.55 -24.93 -66.01
CA PHE A 30 120.28 -24.51 -65.42
C PHE A 30 119.48 -25.71 -64.88
N HIS A 31 119.19 -25.69 -63.58
CA HIS A 31 118.37 -26.70 -62.88
C HIS A 31 117.04 -26.07 -62.44
N PRO A 32 115.91 -26.44 -63.06
CA PRO A 32 114.63 -25.84 -62.78
C PRO A 32 114.09 -26.38 -61.44
N SER A 33 113.63 -25.48 -60.58
CA SER A 33 113.00 -25.81 -59.30
C SER A 33 111.87 -24.81 -59.03
N VAL A 34 110.77 -25.30 -58.47
CA VAL A 34 109.61 -24.50 -58.10
C VAL A 34 109.10 -24.95 -56.74
N ASN A 35 108.61 -24.01 -55.95
CA ASN A 35 107.88 -24.27 -54.72
C ASN A 35 106.48 -23.65 -54.81
N ILE A 36 105.50 -24.30 -54.20
CA ILE A 36 104.14 -23.79 -54.03
C ILE A 36 103.80 -23.84 -52.54
N ASN A 37 103.14 -22.80 -52.04
CA ASN A 37 102.64 -22.71 -50.67
C ASN A 37 101.18 -22.29 -50.72
N LYS A 38 100.28 -23.08 -50.13
CA LYS A 38 98.85 -22.83 -50.06
C LYS A 38 98.44 -22.65 -48.60
N THR A 39 97.85 -21.50 -48.31
CA THR A 39 97.29 -21.18 -46.99
C THR A 39 95.81 -20.82 -47.13
N GLY A 40 95.06 -20.86 -46.04
CA GLY A 40 93.66 -20.47 -46.00
C GLY A 40 93.12 -20.46 -44.57
N ASP A 41 91.80 -20.38 -44.43
CA ASP A 41 91.14 -20.40 -43.12
C ASP A 41 91.35 -21.74 -42.39
N GLU A 42 91.56 -21.73 -41.07
CA GLU A 42 91.82 -22.96 -40.30
C GLU A 42 90.54 -23.65 -39.79
N LEU A 43 89.45 -22.88 -39.64
CA LEU A 43 88.18 -23.34 -39.07
C LEU A 43 87.01 -22.75 -39.87
N SER A 44 86.07 -23.60 -40.27
CA SER A 44 84.87 -23.19 -41.00
C SER A 44 83.73 -24.18 -40.74
N LYS A 45 82.60 -24.03 -41.43
CA LYS A 45 81.54 -25.05 -41.49
C LYS A 45 80.99 -25.16 -42.90
N ILE A 46 80.26 -26.24 -43.14
CA ILE A 46 79.58 -26.48 -44.42
C ILE A 46 78.71 -25.27 -44.83
N GLY A 47 78.87 -24.80 -46.06
CA GLY A 47 78.14 -23.65 -46.61
C GLY A 47 78.73 -22.28 -46.29
N ASP A 48 79.79 -22.19 -45.48
CA ASP A 48 80.51 -20.93 -45.27
C ASP A 48 81.52 -20.68 -46.40
N SER A 49 81.77 -19.41 -46.67
CA SER A 49 82.82 -18.98 -47.60
C SER A 49 84.17 -18.95 -46.89
N VAL A 50 85.17 -19.55 -47.51
CA VAL A 50 86.56 -19.53 -47.05
C VAL A 50 87.46 -18.94 -48.12
N SER A 51 88.64 -18.47 -47.71
CA SER A 51 89.65 -17.93 -48.60
C SER A 51 90.90 -18.80 -48.64
N TYR A 52 91.54 -18.85 -49.80
CA TYR A 52 92.85 -19.46 -50.00
C TYR A 52 93.82 -18.47 -50.65
N GLU A 53 95.07 -18.54 -50.24
CA GLU A 53 96.18 -17.85 -50.88
C GLU A 53 97.20 -18.90 -51.35
N ILE A 54 97.56 -18.83 -52.64
CA ILE A 54 98.56 -19.71 -53.25
C ILE A 54 99.73 -18.85 -53.70
N THR A 55 100.93 -19.16 -53.19
CA THR A 55 102.17 -18.51 -53.58
C THR A 55 103.06 -19.50 -54.33
N VAL A 56 103.45 -19.16 -55.56
CA VAL A 56 104.38 -19.95 -56.37
C VAL A 56 105.70 -19.22 -56.46
N THR A 57 106.78 -19.87 -56.04
CA THR A 57 108.14 -19.33 -56.10
C THR A 57 108.97 -20.16 -57.06
N ASN A 58 109.59 -19.52 -58.04
CA ASN A 58 110.60 -20.16 -58.87
C ASN A 58 111.93 -20.19 -58.11
N THR A 59 112.26 -21.34 -57.53
CA THR A 59 113.47 -21.58 -56.73
C THR A 59 114.66 -22.06 -57.55
N SER A 60 114.61 -21.95 -58.89
CA SER A 60 115.74 -22.25 -59.77
C SER A 60 116.95 -21.34 -59.47
N GLU A 61 118.17 -21.84 -59.69
CA GLU A 61 119.40 -21.07 -59.49
C GLU A 61 119.47 -19.81 -60.40
N VAL A 62 119.80 -18.65 -59.82
CA VAL A 62 119.83 -17.36 -60.53
C VAL A 62 121.21 -17.11 -61.15
N GLY A 63 121.27 -17.05 -62.48
CA GLY A 63 122.45 -16.69 -63.27
C GLY A 63 122.13 -15.70 -64.39
N PRO A 64 123.14 -15.10 -65.04
CA PRO A 64 122.96 -14.00 -66.02
C PRO A 64 122.20 -14.39 -67.31
N MET A 65 121.86 -15.67 -67.50
CA MET A 65 121.04 -16.17 -68.63
C MET A 65 119.96 -17.17 -68.17
N SER A 66 119.55 -17.17 -66.90
CA SER A 66 118.52 -18.09 -66.42
C SER A 66 117.16 -17.81 -67.10
N PRO A 67 116.59 -18.76 -67.87
CA PRO A 67 115.31 -18.54 -68.54
C PRO A 67 114.15 -18.51 -67.53
N PRO A 68 113.04 -17.80 -67.82
CA PRO A 68 111.83 -17.92 -67.02
C PRO A 68 111.20 -19.30 -67.18
N LEU A 69 110.50 -19.76 -66.14
CA LEU A 69 109.66 -20.95 -66.19
C LEU A 69 108.23 -20.56 -66.56
N TYR A 70 107.61 -21.26 -67.49
CA TYR A 70 106.18 -21.14 -67.79
C TYR A 70 105.43 -22.12 -66.91
N CYS A 71 104.84 -21.61 -65.83
CA CYS A 71 104.17 -22.39 -64.79
C CYS A 71 102.66 -22.35 -64.98
N THR A 72 101.99 -23.48 -64.73
CA THR A 72 100.55 -23.59 -64.64
C THR A 72 100.19 -24.10 -63.26
N VAL A 73 99.36 -23.35 -62.54
CA VAL A 73 98.80 -23.74 -61.25
C VAL A 73 97.40 -24.27 -61.46
N THR A 74 97.11 -25.45 -60.92
CA THR A 74 95.79 -26.09 -60.93
C THR A 74 95.35 -26.42 -59.52
N ASP A 75 94.09 -26.13 -59.20
CA ASP A 75 93.43 -26.58 -57.97
C ASP A 75 92.02 -27.04 -58.36
N ALA A 76 91.79 -28.34 -58.24
CA ALA A 76 90.57 -28.98 -58.74
C ALA A 76 89.34 -28.66 -57.88
N ALA A 77 89.51 -28.45 -56.57
CA ALA A 77 88.38 -28.21 -55.67
C ALA A 77 87.77 -26.82 -55.90
N VAL A 78 88.61 -25.83 -56.23
CA VAL A 78 88.18 -24.44 -56.51
C VAL A 78 88.07 -24.13 -58.00
N GLY A 79 88.41 -25.08 -58.89
CA GLY A 79 88.37 -24.91 -60.34
C GLY A 79 89.44 -23.95 -60.90
N LEU A 80 90.55 -23.76 -60.21
CA LEU A 80 91.66 -22.91 -60.66
C LEU A 80 92.48 -23.61 -61.75
N SER A 81 92.79 -22.89 -62.83
CA SER A 81 93.80 -23.27 -63.81
C SER A 81 94.41 -22.00 -64.42
N GLN A 82 95.56 -21.56 -63.92
CA GLN A 82 96.19 -20.31 -64.35
C GLN A 82 97.64 -20.54 -64.78
N SER A 83 98.01 -20.04 -65.96
CA SER A 83 99.38 -20.11 -66.48
C SER A 83 100.05 -18.73 -66.51
N PHE A 84 101.33 -18.67 -66.14
CA PHE A 84 102.14 -17.46 -66.13
C PHE A 84 103.62 -17.78 -66.34
N ALA A 85 104.38 -16.79 -66.82
CA ALA A 85 105.84 -16.89 -66.90
C ALA A 85 106.46 -16.34 -65.60
N LEU A 86 107.32 -17.13 -64.97
CA LEU A 86 107.95 -16.83 -63.69
C LEU A 86 109.48 -16.82 -63.84
N PRO A 87 110.14 -15.65 -63.81
CA PRO A 87 111.60 -15.55 -63.84
C PRO A 87 112.25 -16.34 -62.69
N ALA A 88 113.52 -16.75 -62.84
CA ALA A 88 114.27 -17.37 -61.75
C ALA A 88 114.32 -16.44 -60.53
N GLY A 89 113.98 -16.95 -59.34
CA GLY A 89 113.82 -16.16 -58.11
C GLY A 89 112.51 -15.36 -58.01
N GLY A 90 111.66 -15.39 -59.05
CA GLY A 90 110.36 -14.70 -59.05
C GLY A 90 109.29 -15.40 -58.22
N VAL A 91 108.32 -14.62 -57.75
CA VAL A 91 107.16 -15.09 -56.95
C VAL A 91 105.86 -14.64 -57.61
N HIS A 92 104.85 -15.51 -57.64
CA HIS A 92 103.50 -15.23 -58.11
C HIS A 92 102.47 -15.54 -57.02
N TYR A 93 101.46 -14.69 -56.86
CA TYR A 93 100.42 -14.81 -55.83
C TYR A 93 99.05 -14.96 -56.48
N ILE A 94 98.28 -15.93 -56.01
CA ILE A 94 96.90 -16.17 -56.44
C ILE A 94 96.03 -16.15 -55.18
N ALA A 95 95.12 -15.18 -55.10
CA ALA A 95 94.13 -15.10 -54.04
C ALA A 95 92.80 -15.65 -54.57
N LEU A 96 92.22 -16.57 -53.81
CA LEU A 96 90.91 -17.16 -54.06
C LEU A 96 90.04 -16.82 -52.86
N ASN A 97 89.10 -15.91 -53.04
CA ASN A 97 88.14 -15.55 -52.01
C ASN A 97 86.79 -16.19 -52.34
N ASP A 98 85.93 -16.31 -51.33
CA ASP A 98 84.53 -16.72 -51.47
C ASP A 98 84.33 -18.18 -51.95
N PHE A 99 85.26 -19.09 -51.65
CA PHE A 99 85.03 -20.51 -51.89
C PHE A 99 84.04 -21.05 -50.86
N VAL A 100 82.86 -21.47 -51.29
CA VAL A 100 81.83 -22.03 -50.40
C VAL A 100 82.13 -23.50 -50.12
N ILE A 101 82.26 -23.88 -48.84
CA ILE A 101 82.45 -25.28 -48.43
C ILE A 101 81.24 -26.12 -48.89
N PRO A 102 81.44 -27.17 -49.72
CA PRO A 102 80.34 -27.99 -50.24
C PRO A 102 79.55 -28.74 -49.16
N SER A 103 78.28 -29.08 -49.45
CA SER A 103 77.41 -29.84 -48.54
C SER A 103 77.97 -31.22 -48.16
N GLU A 104 78.73 -31.84 -49.06
CA GLU A 104 79.32 -33.19 -48.90
C GLU A 104 80.77 -33.13 -48.42
N ALA A 105 81.25 -31.97 -47.96
CA ALA A 105 82.62 -31.83 -47.47
C ALA A 105 82.85 -32.75 -46.26
N SER A 106 83.93 -33.52 -46.32
CA SER A 106 84.42 -34.26 -45.15
C SER A 106 85.08 -33.30 -44.16
N ASP A 107 85.04 -33.66 -42.88
CA ASP A 107 85.73 -32.95 -41.80
C ASP A 107 87.00 -33.74 -41.40
N PRO A 108 88.22 -33.20 -41.58
CA PRO A 108 88.53 -31.87 -42.11
C PRO A 108 88.45 -31.79 -43.65
N PHE A 109 88.19 -30.58 -44.16
CA PHE A 109 88.17 -30.28 -45.59
C PHE A 109 89.57 -29.95 -46.11
N VAL A 110 90.14 -30.86 -46.90
CA VAL A 110 91.49 -30.71 -47.47
C VAL A 110 91.39 -30.23 -48.91
N ASN A 111 92.09 -29.13 -49.22
CA ASN A 111 92.20 -28.59 -50.56
C ASN A 111 93.67 -28.56 -51.04
N THR A 112 93.94 -29.07 -52.24
CA THR A 112 95.30 -29.21 -52.81
C THR A 112 95.45 -28.41 -54.09
N ALA A 113 96.55 -27.66 -54.19
CA ALA A 113 96.98 -26.99 -55.41
C ALA A 113 98.29 -27.57 -55.92
N ASP A 114 98.38 -27.74 -57.24
CA ASP A 114 99.54 -28.26 -57.95
C ASP A 114 100.11 -27.19 -58.87
N VAL A 115 101.43 -27.12 -58.98
CA VAL A 115 102.12 -26.31 -60.01
C VAL A 115 102.97 -27.20 -60.90
N ALA A 116 102.87 -26.99 -62.21
CA ALA A 116 103.70 -27.63 -63.22
C ALA A 116 104.34 -26.56 -64.12
N CYS A 117 105.67 -26.60 -64.25
CA CYS A 117 106.46 -25.59 -64.95
C CYS A 117 107.30 -26.18 -66.09
N ALA A 118 107.39 -25.46 -67.21
CA ALA A 118 108.17 -25.82 -68.40
C ALA A 118 109.12 -24.69 -68.82
N TYR A 119 110.18 -24.99 -69.61
CA TYR A 119 111.09 -23.96 -70.14
C TYR A 119 110.47 -23.05 -71.21
N ALA A 120 109.42 -23.53 -71.88
CA ALA A 120 108.69 -22.81 -72.90
C ALA A 120 107.20 -23.13 -72.75
N ALA A 121 106.34 -22.22 -73.20
CA ALA A 121 104.91 -22.46 -73.24
C ALA A 121 104.63 -23.75 -74.03
N MET A 122 103.90 -24.69 -73.41
CA MET A 122 103.57 -26.03 -73.94
C MET A 122 104.74 -27.01 -74.11
N GLY A 123 105.87 -26.78 -73.44
CA GLY A 123 106.98 -27.75 -73.33
C GLY A 123 106.72 -28.86 -72.30
N PRO A 124 107.58 -29.89 -72.22
CA PRO A 124 107.50 -30.89 -71.16
C PRO A 124 107.68 -30.24 -69.78
N VAL A 125 106.99 -30.79 -68.77
CA VAL A 125 107.14 -30.33 -67.38
C VAL A 125 108.55 -30.66 -66.90
N VAL A 126 109.26 -29.64 -66.41
CA VAL A 126 110.64 -29.74 -65.94
C VAL A 126 110.78 -29.48 -64.44
N ALA A 127 109.79 -28.85 -63.81
CA ALA A 127 109.66 -28.73 -62.36
C ALA A 127 108.18 -28.75 -61.97
N SER A 128 107.87 -29.41 -60.86
CA SER A 128 106.51 -29.47 -60.31
C SER A 128 106.55 -29.51 -58.79
N ALA A 129 105.53 -28.95 -58.15
CA ALA A 129 105.34 -29.02 -56.71
C ALA A 129 103.83 -29.03 -56.41
N SER A 130 103.46 -29.49 -55.22
CA SER A 130 102.07 -29.53 -54.75
C SER A 130 102.04 -29.12 -53.29
N ASP A 131 101.00 -28.40 -52.88
CA ASP A 131 100.77 -28.08 -51.47
C ASP A 131 99.27 -28.08 -51.13
N SER A 132 98.95 -28.39 -49.89
CA SER A 132 97.57 -28.58 -49.43
C SER A 132 97.28 -27.83 -48.14
N HIS A 133 96.08 -27.27 -48.04
CA HIS A 133 95.58 -26.62 -46.83
C HIS A 133 94.35 -27.39 -46.31
N SER A 134 94.29 -27.61 -44.99
CA SER A 134 93.22 -28.35 -44.32
C SER A 134 92.40 -27.41 -43.44
N ILE A 135 91.07 -27.50 -43.53
CA ILE A 135 90.12 -26.69 -42.75
C ILE A 135 89.32 -27.62 -41.85
N ASN A 136 89.31 -27.39 -40.54
CA ASN A 136 88.42 -28.11 -39.62
C ASN A 136 86.97 -27.64 -39.82
N LEU A 137 86.01 -28.56 -39.98
CA LEU A 137 84.61 -28.22 -40.21
C LEU A 137 83.76 -28.57 -38.99
N PHE A 138 83.21 -27.57 -38.31
CA PHE A 138 82.32 -27.81 -37.16
C PHE A 138 80.83 -27.89 -37.58
N GLN A 139 79.98 -28.52 -36.75
CA GLN A 139 78.53 -28.63 -36.99
C GLN A 139 77.73 -27.97 -35.87
N PRO A 140 77.25 -26.73 -36.07
CA PRO A 140 76.50 -26.04 -35.03
C PRO A 140 75.03 -26.50 -34.99
N ALA A 141 74.52 -26.77 -33.79
CA ALA A 141 73.13 -27.22 -33.58
C ALA A 141 72.60 -26.73 -32.23
N ILE A 142 71.30 -26.46 -32.16
CA ILE A 142 70.64 -25.89 -30.97
C ILE A 142 69.29 -26.57 -30.77
N ALA A 143 68.87 -26.73 -29.52
CA ALA A 143 67.51 -27.09 -29.16
C ALA A 143 66.96 -26.16 -28.07
N ILE A 144 65.64 -26.04 -28.03
CA ILE A 144 64.89 -25.35 -26.98
C ILE A 144 63.69 -26.20 -26.58
N GLU A 145 63.40 -26.26 -25.29
CA GLU A 145 62.22 -26.94 -24.71
C GLU A 145 61.52 -25.97 -23.76
N LYS A 146 60.20 -25.91 -23.80
CA LYS A 146 59.37 -25.06 -22.96
C LYS A 146 58.26 -25.87 -22.30
N THR A 147 58.16 -25.76 -20.98
CA THR A 147 57.13 -26.45 -20.19
C THR A 147 56.39 -25.46 -19.29
N GLY A 148 55.20 -25.86 -18.81
CA GLY A 148 54.35 -25.07 -17.93
C GLY A 148 53.11 -25.83 -17.45
N ALA A 149 52.24 -25.15 -16.70
CA ALA A 149 50.95 -25.72 -16.28
C ALA A 149 50.02 -25.99 -17.47
N THR A 150 49.11 -26.96 -17.38
CA THR A 150 48.19 -27.32 -18.47
C THR A 150 46.79 -26.69 -18.34
N LEU A 151 46.43 -26.20 -17.15
CA LEU A 151 45.12 -25.62 -16.84
C LEU A 151 45.30 -24.43 -15.89
N SER A 152 44.62 -23.32 -16.16
CA SER A 152 44.64 -22.11 -15.32
C SER A 152 43.38 -21.26 -15.48
N THR A 153 43.29 -20.15 -14.77
CA THR A 153 42.18 -19.18 -14.85
C THR A 153 42.72 -17.76 -14.74
N VAL A 154 41.91 -16.78 -15.16
CA VAL A 154 42.24 -15.35 -15.08
C VAL A 154 42.70 -14.95 -13.66
N GLY A 155 43.83 -14.23 -13.60
CA GLY A 155 44.45 -13.72 -12.38
C GLY A 155 45.49 -14.65 -11.75
N GLU A 156 45.56 -15.92 -12.13
CA GLU A 156 46.59 -16.84 -11.63
C GLU A 156 47.95 -16.58 -12.28
N VAL A 157 49.02 -16.73 -11.51
CA VAL A 157 50.40 -16.58 -11.99
C VAL A 157 50.92 -17.93 -12.47
N ILE A 158 51.24 -18.03 -13.76
CA ILE A 158 51.71 -19.26 -14.39
C ILE A 158 53.24 -19.24 -14.45
N PRO A 159 53.92 -20.24 -13.85
CA PRO A 159 55.35 -20.47 -14.07
C PRO A 159 55.58 -21.23 -15.39
N TYR A 160 56.62 -20.82 -16.14
CA TYR A 160 57.15 -21.53 -17.29
C TYR A 160 58.64 -21.79 -17.10
N GLU A 161 59.10 -22.91 -17.64
CA GLU A 161 60.51 -23.28 -17.73
C GLU A 161 60.93 -23.34 -19.19
N ILE A 162 62.06 -22.71 -19.54
CA ILE A 162 62.65 -22.72 -20.87
C ILE A 162 64.06 -23.27 -20.77
N THR A 163 64.35 -24.40 -21.40
CA THR A 163 65.68 -25.00 -21.47
C THR A 163 66.26 -24.81 -22.85
N VAL A 164 67.41 -24.16 -22.96
CA VAL A 164 68.17 -24.02 -24.22
C VAL A 164 69.40 -24.93 -24.14
N THR A 165 69.58 -25.80 -25.13
CA THR A 165 70.70 -26.74 -25.20
C THR A 165 71.53 -26.48 -26.45
N ASN A 166 72.83 -26.28 -26.28
CA ASN A 166 73.77 -26.30 -27.37
C ASN A 166 74.10 -27.76 -27.75
N GLN A 167 73.65 -28.20 -28.92
CA GLN A 167 73.86 -29.55 -29.47
C GLN A 167 74.96 -29.58 -30.54
N SER A 168 75.75 -28.52 -30.66
CA SER A 168 76.83 -28.43 -31.63
C SER A 168 77.90 -29.51 -31.41
N SER A 169 78.63 -29.89 -32.45
CA SER A 169 79.79 -30.78 -32.36
C SER A 169 80.82 -30.27 -31.34
N ALA A 170 81.64 -31.16 -30.77
CA ALA A 170 82.56 -30.83 -29.67
C ALA A 170 83.65 -29.81 -30.04
N ASP A 171 83.96 -29.70 -31.33
CA ASP A 171 84.92 -28.79 -31.95
C ASP A 171 84.28 -27.46 -32.40
N SER A 172 82.96 -27.28 -32.20
CA SER A 172 82.28 -26.02 -32.49
C SER A 172 82.66 -24.93 -31.49
N PRO A 173 82.84 -23.67 -31.94
CA PRO A 173 82.89 -22.51 -31.06
C PRO A 173 81.63 -22.41 -30.18
N ASN A 174 81.73 -21.74 -29.03
CA ASN A 174 80.57 -21.47 -28.19
C ASN A 174 79.49 -20.74 -29.00
N LEU A 175 78.23 -21.08 -28.76
CA LEU A 175 77.11 -20.35 -29.32
C LEU A 175 76.81 -19.11 -28.48
N VAL A 176 76.63 -17.97 -29.12
CA VAL A 176 76.16 -16.72 -28.51
C VAL A 176 74.67 -16.58 -28.82
N CYS A 177 73.83 -16.71 -27.80
CA CYS A 177 72.39 -16.89 -27.93
C CYS A 177 71.59 -15.72 -27.36
N THR A 178 70.44 -15.44 -27.99
CA THR A 178 69.38 -14.55 -27.50
C THR A 178 68.09 -15.34 -27.41
N VAL A 179 67.44 -15.29 -26.25
CA VAL A 179 66.19 -16.00 -25.95
C VAL A 179 65.07 -14.98 -25.75
N THR A 180 63.97 -15.20 -26.44
CA THR A 180 62.76 -14.37 -26.36
C THR A 180 61.53 -15.26 -26.13
N ASP A 181 60.50 -14.68 -25.55
CA ASP A 181 59.24 -15.33 -25.24
C ASP A 181 58.08 -14.45 -25.70
N SER A 182 57.10 -15.06 -26.36
CA SER A 182 55.98 -14.33 -26.97
C SER A 182 55.11 -13.58 -25.96
N LEU A 183 55.09 -14.02 -24.69
CA LEU A 183 54.23 -13.45 -23.66
C LEU A 183 54.98 -12.58 -22.65
N THR A 184 56.27 -12.83 -22.39
CA THR A 184 57.08 -12.04 -21.45
C THR A 184 58.16 -11.17 -22.11
N GLY A 185 58.39 -11.31 -23.42
CA GLY A 185 59.39 -10.53 -24.16
C GLY A 185 60.81 -11.11 -24.05
N ALA A 186 61.81 -10.26 -23.88
CA ALA A 186 63.21 -10.69 -23.81
C ALA A 186 63.50 -11.51 -22.53
N VAL A 187 64.07 -12.70 -22.69
CA VAL A 187 64.41 -13.61 -21.58
C VAL A 187 65.90 -13.56 -21.26
N ALA A 188 66.75 -13.66 -22.28
CA ALA A 188 68.20 -13.56 -22.13
C ALA A 188 68.85 -13.06 -23.43
N THR A 189 70.01 -12.41 -23.33
CA THR A 189 70.70 -11.86 -24.50
C THR A 189 72.21 -12.02 -24.34
N GLY A 190 72.90 -12.44 -25.39
CA GLY A 190 74.36 -12.60 -25.40
C GLY A 190 74.87 -13.77 -24.55
N VAL A 191 74.06 -14.81 -24.35
CA VAL A 191 74.43 -15.97 -23.54
C VAL A 191 75.41 -16.85 -24.30
N SER A 192 76.60 -17.08 -23.75
CA SER A 192 77.58 -18.01 -24.33
C SER A 192 77.33 -19.43 -23.81
N LEU A 193 77.11 -20.37 -24.72
CA LEU A 193 76.92 -21.79 -24.43
C LEU A 193 78.03 -22.63 -25.07
N ALA A 194 78.80 -23.36 -24.27
CA ALA A 194 79.74 -24.37 -24.77
C ALA A 194 78.99 -25.56 -25.40
N SER A 195 79.67 -26.34 -26.24
CA SER A 195 79.09 -27.58 -26.80
C SER A 195 78.61 -28.51 -25.68
N GLY A 196 77.37 -29.02 -25.80
CA GLY A 196 76.72 -29.86 -24.80
C GLY A 196 76.12 -29.10 -23.60
N GLU A 197 76.34 -27.80 -23.46
CA GLU A 197 75.83 -27.00 -22.35
C GLU A 197 74.32 -26.74 -22.49
N SER A 198 73.60 -26.80 -21.36
CA SER A 198 72.20 -26.39 -21.28
C SER A 198 72.01 -25.27 -20.25
N ARG A 199 71.08 -24.35 -20.53
CA ARG A 199 70.66 -23.29 -19.60
C ARG A 199 69.15 -23.30 -19.43
N LEU A 200 68.71 -23.25 -18.18
CA LEU A 200 67.32 -23.17 -17.77
C LEU A 200 66.97 -21.72 -17.41
N TYR A 201 65.83 -21.25 -17.91
CA TYR A 201 65.24 -19.96 -17.57
C TYR A 201 63.84 -20.17 -17.01
N SER A 202 63.58 -19.59 -15.84
CA SER A 202 62.24 -19.56 -15.24
C SER A 202 61.62 -18.19 -15.46
N ILE A 203 60.45 -18.15 -16.10
CA ILE A 203 59.67 -16.94 -16.31
C ILE A 203 58.24 -17.16 -15.79
N SER A 204 57.53 -16.09 -15.46
CA SER A 204 56.13 -16.19 -15.08
C SER A 204 55.33 -14.97 -15.51
N ARG A 205 54.01 -15.16 -15.64
CA ARG A 205 53.04 -14.08 -15.89
C ARG A 205 51.68 -14.44 -15.30
N ALA A 206 50.91 -13.41 -14.94
CA ALA A 206 49.50 -13.57 -14.61
C ALA A 206 48.66 -13.75 -15.88
N VAL A 207 47.62 -14.58 -15.82
CA VAL A 207 46.60 -14.68 -16.87
C VAL A 207 45.77 -13.40 -16.89
N ALA A 208 45.76 -12.70 -18.01
CA ALA A 208 44.96 -11.50 -18.22
C ALA A 208 43.53 -11.86 -18.66
N ALA A 209 42.56 -10.97 -18.40
CA ALA A 209 41.15 -11.22 -18.73
C ALA A 209 40.86 -11.36 -20.24
N LEU A 210 41.74 -10.84 -21.10
CA LEU A 210 41.63 -10.90 -22.56
C LEU A 210 42.59 -11.93 -23.18
N ASP A 211 43.23 -12.76 -22.36
CA ASP A 211 44.04 -13.85 -22.88
C ASP A 211 43.16 -14.82 -23.69
N PRO A 212 43.63 -15.26 -24.87
CA PRO A 212 42.91 -16.26 -25.63
C PRO A 212 42.91 -17.60 -24.89
N ASP A 213 41.85 -18.37 -25.10
CA ASP A 213 41.71 -19.74 -24.60
C ASP A 213 41.70 -20.72 -25.80
N PRO A 214 42.71 -21.61 -25.95
CA PRO A 214 43.84 -21.81 -25.04
C PRO A 214 44.94 -20.73 -25.16
N LEU A 215 45.63 -20.47 -24.05
CA LEU A 215 46.77 -19.54 -23.97
C LEU A 215 48.04 -20.23 -24.46
N VAL A 216 48.54 -19.81 -25.61
CA VAL A 216 49.78 -20.33 -26.21
C VAL A 216 50.95 -19.39 -25.89
N ASN A 217 52.03 -19.95 -25.34
CA ASN A 217 53.29 -19.24 -25.13
C ASN A 217 54.44 -19.89 -25.91
N THR A 218 55.10 -19.13 -26.78
CA THR A 218 56.22 -19.60 -27.60
C THR A 218 57.53 -18.94 -27.17
N ALA A 219 58.53 -19.75 -26.83
CA ALA A 219 59.90 -19.30 -26.67
C ALA A 219 60.68 -19.50 -27.97
N THR A 220 61.50 -18.52 -28.34
CA THR A 220 62.36 -18.57 -29.54
C THR A 220 63.78 -18.22 -29.12
N VAL A 221 64.75 -19.02 -29.57
CA VAL A 221 66.17 -18.74 -29.39
C VAL A 221 66.85 -18.55 -30.74
N THR A 222 67.69 -17.52 -30.82
CA THR A 222 68.60 -17.23 -31.94
C THR A 222 70.03 -17.33 -31.45
N CYS A 223 70.86 -18.14 -32.08
CA CYS A 223 72.26 -18.36 -31.68
C CYS A 223 73.23 -18.24 -32.85
N SER A 224 74.43 -17.72 -32.61
CA SER A 224 75.53 -17.71 -33.58
C SER A 224 76.79 -18.32 -32.98
N PRO A 225 77.51 -19.21 -33.70
CA PRO A 225 78.84 -19.63 -33.26
C PRO A 225 79.75 -18.40 -33.14
N ALA A 226 80.49 -18.29 -32.03
CA ALA A 226 81.32 -17.13 -31.76
C ALA A 226 82.35 -16.91 -32.88
N GLY A 227 82.35 -15.70 -33.46
CA GLY A 227 83.24 -15.34 -34.58
C GLY A 227 82.73 -15.73 -35.97
N PHE A 228 81.56 -16.38 -36.07
CA PHE A 228 80.96 -16.79 -37.33
C PHE A 228 79.62 -16.08 -37.58
N PRO A 229 79.30 -15.75 -38.85
CA PRO A 229 78.08 -15.01 -39.20
C PRO A 229 76.80 -15.88 -39.17
N ASN A 230 76.91 -17.19 -38.93
CA ASN A 230 75.77 -18.10 -38.99
C ASN A 230 74.77 -17.81 -37.90
N VAL A 231 73.48 -17.93 -38.21
CA VAL A 231 72.39 -17.78 -37.25
C VAL A 231 71.56 -19.05 -37.26
N LEU A 232 71.45 -19.66 -36.08
CA LEU A 232 70.60 -20.80 -35.78
C LEU A 232 69.37 -20.29 -35.06
N THR A 233 68.24 -20.92 -35.33
CA THR A 233 66.96 -20.61 -34.71
C THR A 233 66.28 -21.89 -34.29
N ALA A 234 65.73 -21.93 -33.09
CA ALA A 234 64.68 -22.89 -32.74
C ALA A 234 63.63 -22.22 -31.86
N SER A 235 62.47 -22.84 -31.80
CA SER A 235 61.36 -22.39 -30.98
C SER A 235 60.62 -23.58 -30.41
N ASP A 236 60.05 -23.41 -29.22
CA ASP A 236 59.13 -24.36 -28.63
C ASP A 236 57.96 -23.64 -27.96
N SER A 237 56.79 -24.26 -28.01
CA SER A 237 55.53 -23.65 -27.58
C SER A 237 54.83 -24.51 -26.55
N HIS A 238 54.28 -23.88 -25.51
CA HIS A 238 53.44 -24.52 -24.50
C HIS A 238 52.03 -23.91 -24.52
N SER A 239 50.99 -24.74 -24.42
CA SER A 239 49.59 -24.32 -24.46
C SER A 239 48.87 -24.66 -23.16
N ILE A 240 48.02 -23.73 -22.70
CA ILE A 240 47.32 -23.81 -21.42
C ILE A 240 45.83 -23.57 -21.66
N ASN A 241 44.98 -24.49 -21.20
CA ASN A 241 43.54 -24.30 -21.22
C ASN A 241 43.12 -23.33 -20.11
N LEU A 242 42.28 -22.34 -20.40
CA LEU A 242 41.81 -21.35 -19.44
C LEU A 242 40.32 -21.55 -19.15
N PHE A 243 39.95 -21.77 -17.89
CA PHE A 243 38.55 -21.89 -17.50
C PHE A 243 38.02 -20.59 -16.85
N GLN A 244 36.70 -20.39 -16.84
CA GLN A 244 36.03 -19.21 -16.26
C GLN A 244 34.97 -19.62 -15.24
N PRO A 245 35.31 -19.62 -13.93
CA PRO A 245 34.37 -20.02 -12.89
C PRO A 245 33.33 -18.92 -12.66
N SER A 246 32.06 -19.31 -12.55
CA SER A 246 30.92 -18.43 -12.25
C SER A 246 29.78 -19.20 -11.59
N VAL A 247 29.01 -18.51 -10.75
CA VAL A 247 27.81 -19.04 -10.08
C VAL A 247 26.74 -17.95 -10.10
N ASP A 248 25.49 -18.36 -10.27
CA ASP A 248 24.30 -17.51 -10.27
C ASP A 248 23.34 -18.00 -9.19
N VAL A 249 22.82 -17.09 -8.37
CA VAL A 249 21.82 -17.33 -7.34
C VAL A 249 20.56 -16.55 -7.71
N GLN A 250 19.42 -17.23 -7.65
CA GLN A 250 18.12 -16.61 -7.85
C GLN A 250 17.23 -16.94 -6.65
N LYS A 251 16.65 -15.93 -6.04
CA LYS A 251 15.77 -16.02 -4.89
C LYS A 251 14.41 -15.43 -5.24
N THR A 252 13.37 -16.18 -4.89
CA THR A 252 11.99 -15.76 -5.09
C THR A 252 11.19 -15.98 -3.82
N GLY A 253 10.10 -15.24 -3.66
CA GLY A 253 9.14 -15.37 -2.58
C GLY A 253 7.88 -14.56 -2.88
N ASP A 254 6.99 -14.46 -1.90
CA ASP A 254 5.75 -13.68 -2.06
C ASP A 254 6.03 -12.18 -2.13
N ALA A 255 5.34 -11.46 -3.02
CA ALA A 255 5.51 -10.02 -3.18
C ALA A 255 4.91 -9.21 -2.01
N TYR A 256 3.94 -9.79 -1.30
CA TYR A 256 3.23 -9.16 -0.19
C TYR A 256 3.18 -10.11 1.00
N SER A 257 3.30 -9.56 2.20
CA SER A 257 3.13 -10.29 3.45
C SER A 257 2.71 -9.34 4.57
N LYS A 258 2.62 -9.82 5.80
CA LYS A 258 2.41 -9.00 7.00
C LYS A 258 2.93 -9.76 8.22
N VAL A 259 3.07 -9.05 9.34
CA VAL A 259 3.50 -9.66 10.60
C VAL A 259 2.64 -10.89 10.95
N GLY A 260 3.32 -11.99 11.28
CA GLY A 260 2.75 -13.28 11.62
C GLY A 260 2.46 -14.21 10.43
N ASP A 261 2.50 -13.73 9.18
CA ASP A 261 2.38 -14.59 8.00
C ASP A 261 3.72 -15.26 7.66
N THR A 262 3.63 -16.40 7.00
CA THR A 262 4.79 -17.15 6.50
C THR A 262 5.05 -16.79 5.05
N ILE A 263 6.28 -16.41 4.71
CA ILE A 263 6.76 -16.28 3.35
C ILE A 263 7.53 -17.55 3.00
N ALA A 264 7.13 -18.23 1.91
CA ALA A 264 7.88 -19.34 1.35
C ALA A 264 8.94 -18.83 0.38
N TYR A 265 10.22 -19.01 0.71
CA TYR A 265 11.33 -18.65 -0.17
C TYR A 265 11.78 -19.85 -1.00
N SER A 266 12.10 -19.61 -2.27
CA SER A 266 12.74 -20.57 -3.16
C SER A 266 14.05 -19.98 -3.69
N VAL A 267 15.14 -20.73 -3.53
CA VAL A 267 16.47 -20.37 -4.00
C VAL A 267 16.94 -21.39 -5.03
N THR A 268 17.40 -20.91 -6.18
CA THR A 268 18.07 -21.73 -7.20
C THR A 268 19.50 -21.24 -7.36
N ILE A 269 20.45 -22.17 -7.27
CA ILE A 269 21.87 -21.91 -7.44
C ILE A 269 22.30 -22.65 -8.69
N THR A 270 22.90 -21.93 -9.64
CA THR A 270 23.34 -22.48 -10.94
C THR A 270 24.83 -22.25 -11.11
N ASN A 271 25.56 -23.31 -11.44
CA ASN A 271 26.94 -23.16 -11.89
C ASN A 271 26.94 -22.67 -13.36
N THR A 272 27.21 -21.39 -13.55
CA THR A 272 27.28 -20.70 -14.86
C THR A 272 28.70 -20.64 -15.43
N SER A 273 29.63 -21.41 -14.86
CA SER A 273 31.02 -21.50 -15.33
C SER A 273 31.12 -22.01 -16.77
N SER A 274 32.26 -21.76 -17.41
CA SER A 274 32.62 -22.40 -18.69
C SER A 274 32.61 -23.93 -18.57
N ALA A 275 32.34 -24.64 -19.67
CA ALA A 275 32.12 -26.10 -19.68
C ALA A 275 33.33 -26.93 -19.22
N ASP A 276 34.52 -26.36 -19.31
CA ASP A 276 35.82 -26.91 -18.92
C ASP A 276 36.25 -26.54 -17.49
N THR A 277 35.42 -25.78 -16.76
CA THR A 277 35.67 -25.44 -15.35
C THR A 277 35.54 -26.67 -14.46
N PRO A 278 36.49 -26.94 -13.54
CA PRO A 278 36.33 -27.98 -12.53
C PRO A 278 35.07 -27.79 -11.69
N THR A 279 34.54 -28.89 -11.13
CA THR A 279 33.35 -28.85 -10.26
C THR A 279 33.49 -27.81 -9.15
N LEU A 280 32.44 -27.03 -8.96
CA LEU A 280 32.32 -26.08 -7.85
C LEU A 280 31.89 -26.83 -6.59
N ALA A 281 32.65 -26.71 -5.50
CA ALA A 281 32.34 -27.28 -4.20
C ALA A 281 31.82 -26.20 -3.23
N LEU A 282 30.67 -26.41 -2.60
CA LEU A 282 30.05 -25.41 -1.72
C LEU A 282 30.91 -25.20 -0.47
N ASN A 283 31.33 -23.95 -0.22
CA ASN A 283 32.02 -23.56 1.01
C ASN A 283 31.00 -23.20 2.09
N TYR A 284 30.09 -22.27 1.79
CA TYR A 284 29.03 -21.85 2.68
C TYR A 284 27.85 -21.23 1.93
N ILE A 285 26.68 -21.25 2.58
CA ILE A 285 25.48 -20.52 2.23
C ILE A 285 24.99 -19.79 3.47
N SER A 286 24.54 -18.55 3.32
CA SER A 286 24.01 -17.71 4.40
C SER A 286 22.78 -16.94 3.94
N ASP A 287 21.93 -16.57 4.88
CA ASP A 287 20.73 -15.78 4.64
C ASP A 287 20.58 -14.69 5.70
N SER A 288 20.04 -13.54 5.30
CA SER A 288 19.96 -12.36 6.15
C SER A 288 18.88 -12.43 7.24
N LEU A 289 17.85 -13.28 7.06
CA LEU A 289 16.74 -13.45 8.00
C LEU A 289 16.78 -14.78 8.75
N VAL A 290 17.39 -15.81 8.17
CA VAL A 290 17.46 -17.18 8.69
C VAL A 290 18.91 -17.53 9.00
N SER A 291 19.21 -17.76 10.27
CA SER A 291 20.57 -18.01 10.75
C SER A 291 21.15 -19.37 10.36
N ALA A 292 20.31 -20.33 9.97
CA ALA A 292 20.75 -21.67 9.56
C ALA A 292 19.91 -22.19 8.39
N ILE A 293 20.45 -22.05 7.17
CA ILE A 293 19.92 -22.71 5.99
C ILE A 293 20.69 -24.02 5.78
N VAL A 294 19.94 -25.10 5.57
CA VAL A 294 20.51 -26.41 5.23
C VAL A 294 20.30 -26.63 3.73
N PRO A 295 21.33 -26.46 2.88
CA PRO A 295 21.22 -26.77 1.47
C PRO A 295 21.15 -28.29 1.27
N PRO A 296 20.41 -28.78 0.26
CA PRO A 296 20.35 -30.20 -0.05
C PRO A 296 21.68 -30.68 -0.62
N SER A 297 21.92 -32.01 -0.59
CA SER A 297 23.22 -32.61 -0.94
C SER A 297 23.66 -32.31 -2.38
N GLU A 298 22.73 -32.06 -3.28
CA GLU A 298 22.92 -31.70 -4.68
C GLU A 298 23.65 -30.35 -4.80
N CYS A 299 23.51 -29.46 -3.82
CA CYS A 299 24.22 -28.19 -3.81
C CYS A 299 25.69 -28.34 -3.41
N ALA A 300 26.11 -29.47 -2.84
CA ALA A 300 27.48 -29.63 -2.33
C ALA A 300 28.51 -29.57 -3.45
N ASN A 301 28.19 -30.08 -4.65
CA ASN A 301 29.08 -30.14 -5.80
C ASN A 301 28.30 -29.87 -7.09
N LEU A 302 28.60 -28.77 -7.78
CA LEU A 302 27.95 -28.39 -9.04
C LEU A 302 28.95 -28.46 -10.18
N ALA A 303 28.73 -29.38 -11.13
CA ALA A 303 29.44 -29.37 -12.41
C ALA A 303 28.98 -28.18 -13.28
N PRO A 304 29.75 -27.73 -14.29
CA PRO A 304 29.32 -26.66 -15.19
C PRO A 304 27.93 -26.92 -15.78
N GLY A 305 27.03 -25.94 -15.68
CA GLY A 305 25.65 -26.01 -16.14
C GLY A 305 24.68 -26.76 -15.22
N GLN A 306 25.12 -27.32 -14.08
CA GLN A 306 24.22 -27.92 -13.08
C GLN A 306 23.61 -26.85 -12.18
N SER A 307 22.39 -27.10 -11.72
CA SER A 307 21.70 -26.30 -10.72
C SER A 307 21.21 -27.16 -9.56
N CYS A 308 21.08 -26.54 -8.39
CA CYS A 308 20.34 -27.10 -7.26
C CYS A 308 19.33 -26.07 -6.75
N SER A 309 18.28 -26.53 -6.07
CA SER A 309 17.27 -25.64 -5.50
C SER A 309 16.95 -26.05 -4.06
N LEU A 310 16.61 -25.06 -3.23
CA LEU A 310 16.12 -25.27 -1.88
C LEU A 310 14.96 -24.33 -1.55
N THR A 311 14.10 -24.74 -0.62
CA THR A 311 12.98 -23.94 -0.14
C THR A 311 12.97 -23.89 1.38
N TYR A 312 12.57 -22.76 1.95
CA TYR A 312 12.40 -22.61 3.39
C TYR A 312 11.40 -21.50 3.69
N ASP A 313 10.80 -21.60 4.87
CA ASP A 313 9.77 -20.70 5.34
C ASP A 313 10.35 -19.67 6.31
N TYR A 314 9.82 -18.45 6.25
CA TYR A 314 10.10 -17.40 7.21
C TYR A 314 8.79 -16.79 7.72
N VAL A 315 8.57 -16.84 9.04
CA VAL A 315 7.45 -16.15 9.68
C VAL A 315 7.86 -14.70 9.94
N VAL A 316 7.16 -13.74 9.33
CA VAL A 316 7.42 -12.30 9.51
C VAL A 316 7.23 -11.93 10.99
N GLN A 317 8.30 -11.47 11.62
CA GLN A 317 8.33 -11.07 13.02
C GLN A 317 7.86 -9.63 13.21
N PRO A 318 7.36 -9.26 14.40
CA PRO A 318 7.03 -7.86 14.70
C PRO A 318 8.19 -6.88 14.55
N SER A 319 9.45 -7.35 14.69
CA SER A 319 10.65 -6.52 14.51
C SER A 319 11.02 -6.25 13.06
N ASP A 320 10.49 -7.04 12.12
CA ASP A 320 10.75 -6.88 10.69
C ASP A 320 9.94 -5.74 10.08
N ASP A 321 8.90 -5.31 10.80
CA ASP A 321 7.97 -4.30 10.35
C ASP A 321 8.19 -2.99 11.11
N SER A 322 8.43 -1.94 10.35
CA SER A 322 8.54 -0.58 10.88
C SER A 322 7.18 0.01 11.32
N GLY A 323 6.07 -0.61 10.92
CA GLY A 323 4.72 -0.07 11.11
C GLY A 323 4.38 1.08 10.16
N ALA A 324 5.29 1.46 9.27
CA ALA A 324 5.08 2.52 8.30
C ALA A 324 4.34 2.00 7.05
N LYS A 325 3.53 2.85 6.44
CA LYS A 325 2.91 2.58 5.15
C LYS A 325 3.97 2.19 4.11
N GLY A 326 3.79 1.03 3.49
CA GLY A 326 4.72 0.51 2.47
C GLY A 326 6.04 0.00 3.06
N ALA A 327 6.05 -0.44 4.32
CA ALA A 327 7.18 -1.15 4.91
C ALA A 327 7.58 -2.34 4.03
N THR A 328 8.87 -2.67 4.01
CA THR A 328 9.39 -3.77 3.18
C THR A 328 10.31 -4.66 4.00
N LEU A 329 10.27 -5.95 3.70
CA LEU A 329 11.14 -6.97 4.26
C LEU A 329 11.99 -7.55 3.14
N THR A 330 13.30 -7.33 3.21
CA THR A 330 14.26 -7.90 2.25
C THR A 330 14.96 -9.08 2.87
N ASN A 331 14.95 -10.20 2.16
CA ASN A 331 15.75 -11.37 2.49
C ASN A 331 16.80 -11.61 1.41
N THR A 332 18.08 -11.66 1.78
CA THR A 332 19.21 -11.89 0.89
C THR A 332 19.89 -13.21 1.21
N VAL A 333 20.07 -14.04 0.19
CA VAL A 333 20.89 -15.26 0.25
C VAL A 333 22.23 -14.97 -0.42
N ALA A 334 23.32 -15.44 0.20
CA ALA A 334 24.66 -15.38 -0.36
C ALA A 334 25.31 -16.76 -0.32
N VAL A 335 26.05 -17.10 -1.37
CA VAL A 335 26.77 -18.37 -1.49
C VAL A 335 28.24 -18.13 -1.79
N SER A 336 29.08 -19.07 -1.38
CA SER A 336 30.46 -19.17 -1.83
C SER A 336 30.77 -20.60 -2.23
N TYR A 337 31.32 -20.77 -3.42
CA TYR A 337 31.82 -22.04 -3.94
C TYR A 337 33.32 -21.96 -4.20
N GLY A 338 34.06 -22.99 -3.82
CA GLY A 338 35.46 -23.20 -4.21
C GLY A 338 35.56 -23.97 -5.52
N VAL A 339 36.54 -23.64 -6.35
CA VAL A 339 36.84 -24.40 -7.56
C VAL A 339 37.71 -25.61 -7.17
N THR A 340 37.24 -26.83 -7.43
CA THR A 340 37.95 -28.05 -7.01
C THR A 340 39.37 -28.08 -7.60
N GLY A 341 40.39 -28.19 -6.74
CA GLY A 341 41.80 -28.22 -7.14
C GLY A 341 42.46 -26.85 -7.31
N PHE A 342 41.74 -25.75 -7.08
CA PHE A 342 42.25 -24.38 -7.20
C PHE A 342 41.93 -23.56 -5.95
N ALA A 343 42.84 -22.67 -5.54
CA ALA A 343 42.63 -21.75 -4.43
C ALA A 343 41.75 -20.54 -4.82
N LYS A 344 40.66 -20.80 -5.55
CA LYS A 344 39.76 -19.78 -6.10
C LYS A 344 38.34 -20.03 -5.61
N ASN A 345 37.69 -18.97 -5.16
CA ASN A 345 36.27 -18.99 -4.80
C ASN A 345 35.48 -18.08 -5.75
N VAL A 346 34.26 -18.49 -6.05
CA VAL A 346 33.21 -17.65 -6.65
C VAL A 346 32.11 -17.43 -5.64
N THR A 347 31.51 -16.26 -5.69
CA THR A 347 30.44 -15.86 -4.78
C THR A 347 29.36 -15.20 -5.60
N ASP A 348 28.12 -15.43 -5.20
CA ASP A 348 26.99 -14.67 -5.71
C ASP A 348 25.93 -14.53 -4.62
N SER A 349 25.05 -13.55 -4.77
CA SER A 349 23.99 -13.28 -3.82
C SER A 349 22.78 -12.69 -4.51
N ASP A 350 21.59 -13.10 -4.06
CA ASP A 350 20.35 -12.53 -4.55
C ASP A 350 19.35 -12.31 -3.41
N GLY A 351 18.48 -11.32 -3.61
CA GLY A 351 17.53 -10.85 -2.61
C GLY A 351 16.11 -10.79 -3.13
N HIS A 352 15.16 -11.16 -2.26
CA HIS A 352 13.74 -10.96 -2.51
C HIS A 352 13.17 -9.99 -1.49
N THR A 353 12.35 -9.06 -1.95
CA THR A 353 11.69 -8.06 -1.10
C THR A 353 10.18 -8.24 -1.14
N ALA A 354 9.58 -8.42 0.03
CA ALA A 354 8.13 -8.41 0.23
C ALA A 354 7.68 -7.05 0.80
N THR A 355 6.57 -6.51 0.32
CA THR A 355 5.90 -5.36 0.96
C THR A 355 5.02 -5.85 2.11
N LEU A 356 5.22 -5.28 3.30
CA LEU A 356 4.41 -5.57 4.49
C LEU A 356 3.18 -4.66 4.54
N VAL A 357 2.01 -5.26 4.69
CA VAL A 357 0.72 -4.55 4.65
C VAL A 357 0.05 -4.51 6.02
N HIS A 358 -0.64 -3.41 6.29
CA HIS A 358 -1.29 -3.08 7.57
C HIS A 358 -2.79 -2.86 7.42
N PRO A 359 -3.57 -3.89 7.05
CA PRO A 359 -5.02 -3.77 6.94
C PRO A 359 -5.66 -3.41 8.29
N ALA A 360 -6.41 -2.31 8.29
CA ALA A 360 -7.13 -1.84 9.45
C ALA A 360 -8.35 -1.02 9.00
N PHE A 361 -9.42 -1.06 9.79
CA PHE A 361 -10.58 -0.20 9.54
C PHE A 361 -11.30 0.16 10.84
N THR A 362 -12.14 1.18 10.78
CA THR A 362 -13.06 1.56 11.84
C THR A 362 -14.49 1.44 11.33
N LEU A 363 -15.38 1.09 12.26
CA LEU A 363 -16.80 0.91 12.01
C LEU A 363 -17.56 1.61 13.12
N ALA A 364 -18.49 2.49 12.76
CA ALA A 364 -19.35 3.18 13.69
C ALA A 364 -20.80 3.12 13.19
N LYS A 365 -21.74 3.02 14.13
CA LYS A 365 -23.17 3.03 13.85
C LYS A 365 -23.90 3.82 14.92
N ALA A 366 -24.77 4.72 14.50
CA ALA A 366 -25.56 5.55 15.40
C ALA A 366 -26.97 5.76 14.84
N CYS A 367 -27.93 6.08 15.71
CA CYS A 367 -29.25 6.48 15.23
C CYS A 367 -29.15 7.75 14.39
N ALA A 368 -29.79 7.76 13.23
CA ALA A 368 -29.90 8.93 12.37
C ALA A 368 -31.14 9.78 12.71
N ASP A 369 -32.19 9.14 13.24
CA ASP A 369 -33.43 9.83 13.61
C ASP A 369 -33.28 10.55 14.95
N THR A 370 -33.81 11.77 15.07
CA THR A 370 -33.91 12.47 16.35
C THR A 370 -34.94 11.82 17.28
N LEU A 371 -36.01 11.26 16.70
CA LEU A 371 -37.04 10.48 17.36
C LEU A 371 -37.71 9.57 16.32
N THR A 372 -37.70 8.26 16.55
CA THR A 372 -38.24 7.29 15.59
C THR A 372 -39.74 7.08 15.82
N PRO A 373 -40.61 7.21 14.80
CA PRO A 373 -42.03 6.91 14.93
C PRO A 373 -42.28 5.45 15.32
N GLN A 374 -43.34 5.16 16.08
CA GLN A 374 -43.72 3.78 16.40
C GLN A 374 -44.03 2.93 15.16
N ALA A 375 -44.52 3.54 14.07
CA ALA A 375 -44.73 2.85 12.80
C ALA A 375 -43.41 2.50 12.06
N GLY A 376 -42.29 3.11 12.47
CA GLY A 376 -41.01 3.06 11.77
C GLY A 376 -40.97 3.92 10.49
N PRO A 377 -39.90 3.78 9.69
CA PRO A 377 -38.71 2.97 9.99
C PRO A 377 -37.77 3.65 11.00
N ALA A 378 -36.79 2.89 11.51
CA ALA A 378 -35.63 3.41 12.25
C ALA A 378 -34.43 3.49 11.32
N ASN A 379 -33.82 4.67 11.19
CA ASN A 379 -32.65 4.88 10.34
C ASN A 379 -31.37 4.98 11.18
N TYR A 380 -30.30 4.35 10.69
CA TYR A 380 -28.99 4.35 11.33
C TYR A 380 -27.93 4.84 10.36
N ASN A 381 -27.13 5.82 10.80
CA ASN A 381 -25.92 6.22 10.08
C ASN A 381 -24.81 5.22 10.39
N VAL A 382 -24.25 4.63 9.34
CA VAL A 382 -23.12 3.69 9.39
C VAL A 382 -21.93 4.37 8.73
N THR A 383 -20.82 4.46 9.46
CA THR A 383 -19.55 4.99 8.93
C THR A 383 -18.50 3.90 8.93
N ILE A 384 -17.90 3.67 7.77
CA ILE A 384 -16.82 2.72 7.55
C ILE A 384 -15.62 3.51 7.07
N ALA A 385 -14.50 3.45 7.78
CA ALA A 385 -13.26 4.08 7.33
C ALA A 385 -12.11 3.08 7.29
N ASN A 386 -11.49 2.94 6.13
CA ASN A 386 -10.27 2.16 5.96
C ASN A 386 -9.09 2.98 6.50
N THR A 387 -8.53 2.55 7.62
CA THR A 387 -7.40 3.20 8.30
C THR A 387 -6.08 2.47 8.07
N GLY A 388 -6.11 1.39 7.29
CA GLY A 388 -4.93 0.66 6.87
C GLY A 388 -4.26 1.33 5.67
N ASP A 389 -3.21 0.68 5.18
CA ASP A 389 -2.39 1.14 4.07
C ASP A 389 -2.68 0.43 2.73
N ILE A 390 -3.82 -0.28 2.67
CA ILE A 390 -4.21 -1.06 1.51
C ILE A 390 -5.73 -1.08 1.34
N ASP A 391 -6.21 -1.23 0.10
CA ASP A 391 -7.65 -1.41 -0.16
C ASP A 391 -8.20 -2.63 0.57
N LEU A 392 -9.44 -2.52 1.02
CA LEU A 392 -10.17 -3.62 1.67
C LEU A 392 -11.40 -3.98 0.85
N VAL A 393 -11.67 -5.27 0.71
CA VAL A 393 -12.94 -5.79 0.18
C VAL A 393 -13.82 -6.13 1.36
N MET A 394 -14.95 -5.46 1.48
CA MET A 394 -15.84 -5.54 2.63
C MET A 394 -17.21 -6.11 2.27
N ALA A 395 -17.83 -6.81 3.20
CA ALA A 395 -19.22 -7.24 3.12
C ALA A 395 -19.92 -6.95 4.47
N ALA A 396 -21.07 -6.27 4.40
CA ALA A 396 -21.88 -5.94 5.56
C ALA A 396 -22.96 -7.01 5.81
N SER A 397 -23.34 -7.21 7.07
CA SER A 397 -24.39 -8.17 7.46
C SER A 397 -25.82 -7.71 7.16
N GLU A 398 -26.01 -6.47 6.69
CA GLU A 398 -27.30 -5.88 6.36
C GLU A 398 -27.20 -4.95 5.15
N ASP A 399 -28.35 -4.54 4.61
CA ASP A 399 -28.44 -3.64 3.47
C ASP A 399 -27.95 -2.22 3.83
N LEU A 400 -27.10 -1.66 2.97
CA LEU A 400 -26.56 -0.30 3.11
C LEU A 400 -26.95 0.55 1.91
N THR A 401 -27.43 1.78 2.16
CA THR A 401 -27.69 2.77 1.11
C THR A 401 -26.67 3.90 1.21
N GLN A 402 -25.99 4.24 0.11
CA GLN A 402 -25.00 5.33 0.12
C GLN A 402 -25.63 6.71 0.30
N ASN A 403 -24.98 7.56 1.10
CA ASN A 403 -25.45 8.92 1.40
C ASN A 403 -25.09 9.95 0.32
N PHE A 404 -24.19 9.62 -0.63
CA PHE A 404 -23.72 10.54 -1.68
C PHE A 404 -23.60 9.85 -3.04
N GLY A 405 -23.91 10.58 -4.13
CA GLY A 405 -23.90 10.07 -5.51
C GLY A 405 -25.24 9.46 -5.96
N PRO A 406 -25.31 8.75 -7.10
CA PRO A 406 -26.47 7.92 -7.40
C PRO A 406 -26.62 6.89 -6.27
N HIS A 407 -27.70 7.01 -5.50
CA HIS A 407 -27.98 6.17 -4.32
C HIS A 407 -27.93 4.70 -4.74
N SER A 408 -26.81 4.03 -4.47
CA SER A 408 -26.64 2.62 -4.75
C SER A 408 -26.90 1.85 -3.47
N LEU A 409 -27.89 0.97 -3.52
CA LEU A 409 -28.12 -0.05 -2.52
C LEU A 409 -26.99 -1.09 -2.62
N ILE A 410 -26.38 -1.43 -1.50
CA ILE A 410 -25.49 -2.57 -1.34
C ILE A 410 -26.27 -3.57 -0.50
N ALA A 411 -26.71 -4.66 -1.12
CA ALA A 411 -27.43 -5.71 -0.41
C ALA A 411 -26.50 -6.44 0.58
N ALA A 412 -27.05 -6.92 1.68
CA ALA A 412 -26.33 -7.70 2.69
C ALA A 412 -25.47 -8.80 2.06
N GLY A 413 -24.23 -8.94 2.53
CA GLY A 413 -23.26 -9.92 2.03
C GLY A 413 -22.63 -9.58 0.67
N THR A 414 -23.07 -8.51 -0.02
CA THR A 414 -22.49 -8.11 -1.31
C THR A 414 -21.10 -7.48 -1.09
N PRO A 415 -20.03 -8.01 -1.69
CA PRO A 415 -18.71 -7.42 -1.56
C PRO A 415 -18.61 -6.05 -2.22
N PHE A 416 -17.95 -5.09 -1.55
CA PHE A 416 -17.61 -3.78 -2.09
C PHE A 416 -16.21 -3.37 -1.66
N THR A 417 -15.53 -2.52 -2.44
CA THR A 417 -14.15 -2.10 -2.14
C THR A 417 -14.14 -0.74 -1.44
N VAL A 418 -13.40 -0.65 -0.35
CA VAL A 418 -13.07 0.60 0.33
C VAL A 418 -11.59 0.88 0.11
N ALA A 419 -11.30 1.91 -0.70
CA ALA A 419 -9.94 2.28 -1.01
C ALA A 419 -9.15 2.65 0.25
N GLU A 420 -7.83 2.51 0.19
CA GLU A 420 -6.95 2.97 1.25
C GLU A 420 -7.28 4.41 1.70
N GLY A 421 -7.42 4.63 3.00
CA GLY A 421 -7.69 5.95 3.58
C GLY A 421 -9.11 6.50 3.34
N ALA A 422 -9.96 5.77 2.61
CA ALA A 422 -11.32 6.22 2.33
C ALA A 422 -12.23 6.07 3.56
N SER A 423 -13.12 7.05 3.75
CA SER A 423 -14.19 7.03 4.74
C SER A 423 -15.52 7.19 4.04
N LEU A 424 -16.42 6.22 4.23
CA LEU A 424 -17.70 6.10 3.56
C LEU A 424 -18.84 6.12 4.59
N SER A 425 -19.92 6.82 4.25
CA SER A 425 -21.12 6.91 5.08
C SER A 425 -22.33 6.36 4.36
N TYR A 426 -23.08 5.53 5.08
CA TYR A 426 -24.27 4.83 4.60
C TYR A 426 -25.42 5.03 5.59
N THR A 427 -26.64 4.75 5.12
CA THR A 427 -27.81 4.54 5.95
C THR A 427 -28.24 3.08 5.90
N ALA A 428 -28.47 2.50 7.07
CA ALA A 428 -29.18 1.23 7.24
C ALA A 428 -30.58 1.53 7.80
N THR A 429 -31.60 0.86 7.29
CA THR A 429 -33.00 1.12 7.64
C THR A 429 -33.66 -0.14 8.15
N LEU A 430 -34.19 -0.08 9.37
CA LEU A 430 -34.98 -1.15 9.94
C LEU A 430 -36.46 -0.81 9.88
N VAL A 431 -37.25 -1.67 9.25
CA VAL A 431 -38.70 -1.47 9.11
C VAL A 431 -39.39 -1.78 10.44
N GLY A 432 -40.38 -0.96 10.80
CA GLY A 432 -41.23 -1.18 11.98
C GLY A 432 -42.32 -2.24 11.76
N PRO A 433 -43.34 -2.30 12.62
CA PRO A 433 -43.61 -1.39 13.74
C PRO A 433 -42.76 -1.67 14.98
N PHE A 434 -42.65 -0.69 15.88
CA PHE A 434 -41.89 -0.73 17.13
C PHE A 434 -42.77 -0.50 18.37
N ASN A 435 -44.05 -0.88 18.29
CA ASN A 435 -45.01 -0.72 19.38
C ASN A 435 -44.54 -1.48 20.63
N GLY A 436 -44.61 -0.83 21.79
CA GLY A 436 -44.20 -1.39 23.09
C GLY A 436 -42.69 -1.47 23.32
N ILE A 437 -41.86 -0.89 22.43
CA ILE A 437 -40.40 -0.94 22.54
C ILE A 437 -39.85 0.48 22.74
N GLU A 438 -39.19 0.74 23.87
CA GLU A 438 -38.63 2.07 24.19
C GLU A 438 -37.51 2.51 23.25
N THR A 439 -36.63 1.58 22.89
CA THR A 439 -35.51 1.83 21.99
C THR A 439 -35.32 0.69 21.00
N LYS A 440 -34.96 1.02 19.76
CA LYS A 440 -34.61 0.01 18.76
C LYS A 440 -33.11 -0.01 18.53
N SER A 441 -32.47 -1.10 18.95
CA SER A 441 -31.07 -1.40 18.65
C SER A 441 -30.94 -2.14 17.32
N ASN A 442 -29.88 -1.84 16.58
CA ASN A 442 -29.50 -2.55 15.36
C ASN A 442 -27.97 -2.65 15.30
N THR A 443 -27.48 -3.87 15.15
CA THR A 443 -26.06 -4.22 15.12
C THR A 443 -25.68 -4.62 13.71
N ILE A 444 -24.58 -4.04 13.21
CA ILE A 444 -23.98 -4.38 11.93
C ILE A 444 -22.64 -5.07 12.17
N THR A 445 -22.40 -6.15 11.43
CA THR A 445 -21.10 -6.81 11.34
C THR A 445 -20.55 -6.53 9.95
N VAL A 446 -19.29 -6.10 9.86
CA VAL A 446 -18.58 -5.92 8.60
C VAL A 446 -17.37 -6.83 8.58
N ASN A 447 -17.33 -7.69 7.57
CA ASN A 447 -16.21 -8.56 7.27
C ASN A 447 -15.37 -7.94 6.16
N ALA A 448 -14.09 -7.73 6.41
CA ALA A 448 -13.13 -7.19 5.46
C ALA A 448 -12.08 -8.26 5.13
N THR A 449 -11.74 -8.39 3.85
CA THR A 449 -10.64 -9.22 3.34
C THR A 449 -9.72 -8.39 2.48
N LEU A 450 -8.52 -8.91 2.23
CA LEU A 450 -7.62 -8.31 1.27
C LEU A 450 -8.06 -8.65 -0.17
N PRO A 451 -7.87 -7.74 -1.14
CA PRO A 451 -8.06 -8.05 -2.55
C PRO A 451 -7.22 -9.25 -3.00
N ALA A 452 -7.78 -10.12 -3.85
CA ALA A 452 -7.15 -11.36 -4.31
C ALA A 452 -5.75 -11.16 -4.95
N ARG A 453 -5.46 -9.97 -5.48
CA ARG A 453 -4.14 -9.62 -6.05
C ARG A 453 -2.99 -9.68 -5.04
N TYR A 454 -3.27 -9.60 -3.74
CA TYR A 454 -2.26 -9.71 -2.69
C TYR A 454 -2.00 -11.17 -2.28
N ALA A 455 -2.83 -12.12 -2.70
CA ALA A 455 -2.74 -13.55 -2.35
C ALA A 455 -2.69 -13.85 -0.83
N LEU A 456 -3.17 -12.93 0.00
CA LEU A 456 -3.26 -13.09 1.46
C LEU A 456 -4.69 -13.48 1.86
N SER A 457 -4.85 -14.50 2.71
CA SER A 457 -6.16 -15.10 3.05
C SER A 457 -6.80 -14.56 4.32
N ASN A 458 -6.29 -13.46 4.89
CA ASN A 458 -6.75 -12.95 6.18
C ASN A 458 -8.10 -12.25 6.08
N SER A 459 -8.90 -12.39 7.15
CA SER A 459 -10.18 -11.72 7.31
C SER A 459 -10.21 -10.91 8.62
N TYR A 460 -10.87 -9.76 8.57
CA TYR A 460 -11.00 -8.82 9.69
C TYR A 460 -12.47 -8.53 9.92
N GLU A 461 -12.95 -8.73 11.13
CA GLU A 461 -14.36 -8.51 11.49
C GLU A 461 -14.46 -7.39 12.52
N LYS A 462 -15.46 -6.51 12.34
CA LYS A 462 -15.86 -5.52 13.36
C LYS A 462 -17.37 -5.47 13.43
N GLU A 463 -17.85 -5.12 14.62
CA GLU A 463 -19.27 -4.90 14.89
C GLU A 463 -19.51 -3.50 15.43
N ALA A 464 -20.65 -2.91 15.09
CA ALA A 464 -21.12 -1.66 15.68
C ALA A 464 -22.64 -1.69 15.90
N THR A 465 -23.10 -1.10 17.00
CA THR A 465 -24.52 -1.06 17.37
C THR A 465 -24.99 0.38 17.51
N GLY A 466 -26.07 0.73 16.80
CA GLY A 466 -26.79 1.98 16.98
C GLY A 466 -28.10 1.74 17.74
N VAL A 467 -28.53 2.71 18.55
CA VAL A 467 -29.78 2.64 19.34
C VAL A 467 -30.62 3.87 19.04
N CYS A 468 -31.83 3.67 18.52
CA CYS A 468 -32.80 4.73 18.24
C CYS A 468 -33.88 4.82 19.32
N PRO A 469 -34.19 6.02 19.86
CA PRO A 469 -35.32 6.21 20.76
C PRO A 469 -36.63 6.16 19.98
N ILE A 470 -37.61 5.40 20.49
CA ILE A 470 -38.94 5.30 19.88
C ILE A 470 -39.88 6.31 20.53
N ALA A 471 -40.64 7.02 19.70
CA ALA A 471 -41.66 7.97 20.12
C ALA A 471 -42.74 7.31 20.99
N SER A 472 -43.30 8.08 21.92
CA SER A 472 -44.54 7.75 22.61
C SER A 472 -45.75 8.30 21.83
N ARG A 473 -46.94 7.85 22.21
CA ARG A 473 -48.24 8.32 21.69
C ARG A 473 -49.22 8.51 22.83
N ILE A 474 -50.33 9.19 22.55
CA ILE A 474 -51.45 9.38 23.48
C ILE A 474 -52.73 9.00 22.77
N ASN A 475 -53.54 8.18 23.42
CA ASN A 475 -54.94 7.94 23.07
C ASN A 475 -55.83 8.43 24.21
N LEU A 476 -56.93 9.08 23.87
CA LEU A 476 -57.90 9.56 24.85
C LEU A 476 -59.29 9.05 24.49
N LYS A 477 -59.88 8.23 25.35
CA LYS A 477 -61.27 7.81 25.21
C LYS A 477 -62.19 8.79 25.93
N LYS A 478 -63.14 9.33 25.18
CA LYS A 478 -64.07 10.36 25.65
C LYS A 478 -65.49 9.80 25.78
N THR A 479 -66.10 10.00 26.94
CA THR A 479 -67.50 9.68 27.21
C THR A 479 -68.29 10.91 27.67
N THR A 480 -69.60 10.89 27.46
CA THR A 480 -70.56 11.92 27.88
C THR A 480 -71.65 11.21 28.68
N ASN A 481 -71.85 11.61 29.93
CA ASN A 481 -72.74 10.93 30.89
C ASN A 481 -72.47 9.40 30.97
N GLY A 482 -71.20 9.00 30.91
CA GLY A 482 -70.77 7.60 31.03
C GLY A 482 -70.81 6.79 29.74
N ALA A 483 -71.24 7.34 28.60
CA ALA A 483 -71.28 6.63 27.32
C ALA A 483 -70.58 7.40 26.18
N VAL A 484 -70.07 6.69 25.17
CA VAL A 484 -69.55 7.31 23.94
C VAL A 484 -70.73 7.95 23.20
N ASN A 485 -70.58 9.20 22.78
CA ASN A 485 -71.62 9.93 22.06
C ASN A 485 -71.03 10.67 20.85
N PRO A 486 -71.12 10.10 19.63
CA PRO A 486 -70.56 10.70 18.41
C PRO A 486 -71.29 11.97 17.95
N LEU A 487 -72.42 12.32 18.56
CA LEU A 487 -73.20 13.51 18.19
C LEU A 487 -72.77 14.76 18.96
N VAL A 488 -71.95 14.60 20.01
CA VAL A 488 -71.42 15.70 20.81
C VAL A 488 -69.95 15.90 20.44
N TYR A 489 -69.57 17.15 20.19
CA TYR A 489 -68.25 17.58 19.76
C TYR A 489 -67.44 18.12 20.94
N TRP A 490 -66.91 17.21 21.76
CA TRP A 490 -65.85 17.55 22.71
C TRP A 490 -64.52 17.65 21.96
N THR A 491 -63.83 18.79 22.11
CA THR A 491 -62.55 19.05 21.42
C THR A 491 -61.40 18.94 22.40
N PHE A 492 -60.39 18.17 22.03
CA PHE A 492 -59.15 18.03 22.76
C PHE A 492 -57.98 18.53 21.92
N SER A 493 -57.05 19.23 22.56
CA SER A 493 -55.86 19.78 21.93
C SER A 493 -54.63 19.44 22.74
N LEU A 494 -53.55 19.08 22.05
CA LEU A 494 -52.26 18.77 22.65
C LEU A 494 -51.29 19.95 22.45
N TYR A 495 -50.59 20.34 23.51
CA TYR A 495 -49.63 21.45 23.52
C TYR A 495 -48.25 20.99 24.02
N ALA A 496 -47.21 21.72 23.63
CA ALA A 496 -45.86 21.51 24.14
C ALA A 496 -45.66 22.16 25.52
N GLY A 497 -44.82 21.53 26.34
CA GLY A 497 -44.45 22.00 27.69
C GLY A 497 -45.55 21.77 28.72
N PRO A 498 -45.25 21.95 30.01
CA PRO A 498 -46.28 22.09 31.04
C PRO A 498 -46.94 23.47 30.94
N GLN A 499 -48.25 23.51 31.08
CA GLN A 499 -49.01 24.78 31.06
C GLN A 499 -49.48 25.18 32.48
N GLN A 500 -49.32 24.30 33.48
CA GLN A 500 -49.67 24.64 34.85
C GLN A 500 -48.73 25.73 35.42
N GLY A 501 -49.29 26.85 35.87
CA GLY A 501 -48.55 27.92 36.55
C GLY A 501 -47.90 28.99 35.66
N ASN A 502 -48.15 28.98 34.34
CA ASN A 502 -47.54 29.92 33.37
C ASN A 502 -48.54 30.95 32.76
N PRO A 503 -48.78 32.12 33.40
CA PRO A 503 -49.57 33.22 32.80
C PRO A 503 -48.74 34.28 32.03
N PRO A 504 -49.28 34.97 30.98
CA PRO A 504 -50.49 34.72 30.20
C PRO A 504 -50.15 34.61 28.69
N ALA A 505 -50.01 33.39 28.21
CA ALA A 505 -50.16 33.05 26.79
C ALA A 505 -50.88 31.70 26.76
N PHE A 506 -52.09 31.65 27.32
CA PHE A 506 -52.83 30.42 27.37
C PHE A 506 -53.24 30.03 25.94
N LEU A 507 -52.52 29.01 25.45
CA LEU A 507 -52.62 28.32 24.16
C LEU A 507 -51.92 29.00 22.99
N GLY A 508 -50.60 28.77 22.87
CA GLY A 508 -49.91 28.83 21.58
C GLY A 508 -50.54 27.85 20.56
N SER A 509 -49.92 27.68 19.40
CA SER A 509 -50.42 26.72 18.40
C SER A 509 -50.44 25.29 18.99
N ALA A 510 -51.61 24.66 18.98
CA ALA A 510 -51.72 23.25 19.32
C ALA A 510 -50.83 22.42 18.39
N LEU A 511 -50.14 21.41 18.94
CA LEU A 511 -49.39 20.44 18.17
C LEU A 511 -50.33 19.63 17.26
N THR A 512 -51.50 19.31 17.80
CA THR A 512 -52.58 18.58 17.11
C THR A 512 -53.87 18.73 17.92
N SER A 513 -55.01 18.46 17.29
CA SER A 513 -56.32 18.48 17.95
C SER A 513 -57.22 17.41 17.37
N SER A 514 -58.15 16.92 18.18
CA SER A 514 -59.12 15.90 17.79
C SER A 514 -60.45 16.17 18.48
N SER A 515 -61.55 15.72 17.89
CA SER A 515 -62.88 15.90 18.47
C SER A 515 -63.73 14.65 18.30
N THR A 516 -64.61 14.40 19.27
CA THR A 516 -65.51 13.23 19.30
C THR A 516 -66.63 13.22 18.26
N GLY A 517 -66.90 14.33 17.59
CA GLY A 517 -68.03 14.37 16.70
C GLY A 517 -67.78 13.58 15.41
N GLY A 518 -68.63 12.58 15.17
CA GLY A 518 -68.45 11.56 14.13
C GLY A 518 -67.54 10.40 14.53
N ASP A 519 -66.96 10.43 15.73
CA ASP A 519 -66.10 9.39 16.27
C ASP A 519 -66.92 8.31 16.99
N ILE A 520 -66.91 7.10 16.44
CA ILE A 520 -67.83 6.02 16.84
C ILE A 520 -67.38 5.25 18.08
N ASP A 521 -66.09 5.24 18.40
CA ASP A 521 -65.53 4.52 19.55
C ASP A 521 -65.12 5.48 20.69
N GLY A 522 -65.11 6.78 20.42
CA GLY A 522 -64.76 7.84 21.34
C GLY A 522 -63.25 7.97 21.56
N ILE A 523 -62.41 7.28 20.80
CA ILE A 523 -60.96 7.22 20.98
C ILE A 523 -60.26 8.24 20.07
N LEU A 524 -59.74 9.30 20.69
CA LEU A 524 -58.98 10.33 20.02
C LEU A 524 -57.49 9.96 19.97
N GLU A 525 -56.95 9.70 18.78
CA GLU A 525 -55.56 9.30 18.55
C GLU A 525 -54.63 10.46 18.15
N PHE A 526 -55.14 11.70 18.12
CA PHE A 526 -54.35 12.91 17.87
C PHE A 526 -53.51 12.88 16.57
N ASN A 527 -54.02 12.23 15.52
CA ASN A 527 -53.34 12.01 14.23
C ASN A 527 -52.04 11.17 14.33
N GLY A 528 -51.88 10.35 15.38
CA GLY A 528 -50.72 9.47 15.55
C GLY A 528 -49.40 10.22 15.75
N ILE A 529 -49.44 11.42 16.31
CA ILE A 529 -48.28 12.28 16.56
C ILE A 529 -47.19 11.55 17.36
N SER A 530 -45.92 11.75 16.95
CA SER A 530 -44.76 11.22 17.66
C SER A 530 -44.36 12.15 18.81
N LEU A 531 -44.45 11.66 20.05
CA LEU A 531 -44.10 12.42 21.25
C LEU A 531 -42.76 11.94 21.83
N ASN A 532 -41.90 12.88 22.21
CA ASN A 532 -40.65 12.56 22.88
C ASN A 532 -40.95 12.18 24.34
N PRO A 533 -40.65 10.95 24.80
CA PRO A 533 -40.94 10.53 26.17
C PRO A 533 -40.18 11.35 27.23
N LEU A 534 -39.08 12.01 26.84
CA LEU A 534 -38.29 12.90 27.71
C LEU A 534 -38.80 14.34 27.75
N ALA A 535 -39.86 14.66 27.01
CA ALA A 535 -40.49 15.98 27.02
C ALA A 535 -41.79 15.98 27.83
N THR A 536 -42.23 17.18 28.22
CA THR A 536 -43.52 17.41 28.87
C THR A 536 -44.50 18.02 27.87
N TYR A 537 -45.76 17.63 27.96
CA TYR A 537 -46.87 18.08 27.13
C TYR A 537 -48.08 18.41 27.99
N THR A 538 -49.04 19.12 27.42
CA THR A 538 -50.34 19.37 28.06
C THR A 538 -51.47 18.92 27.15
N VAL A 539 -52.34 18.05 27.65
CA VAL A 539 -53.60 17.67 26.99
C VAL A 539 -54.71 18.55 27.58
N CYS A 540 -55.48 19.22 26.73
CA CYS A 540 -56.57 20.08 27.17
C CYS A 540 -57.89 19.71 26.50
N GLU A 541 -58.95 19.55 27.28
CA GLU A 541 -60.32 19.70 26.81
C GLU A 541 -60.64 21.19 26.68
N ILE A 542 -61.19 21.58 25.53
CA ILE A 542 -61.42 22.99 25.19
C ILE A 542 -62.90 23.34 25.32
N GLY A 543 -63.18 24.38 26.10
CA GLY A 543 -64.48 25.06 26.11
C GLY A 543 -65.65 24.25 26.67
N ALA A 544 -65.44 23.45 27.73
CA ALA A 544 -66.54 22.76 28.39
C ALA A 544 -67.58 23.76 28.95
N PRO A 545 -68.88 23.61 28.65
CA PRO A 545 -69.89 24.58 29.04
C PRO A 545 -70.15 24.61 30.56
N ALA A 546 -70.73 25.72 31.05
CA ALA A 546 -71.16 25.83 32.44
C ALA A 546 -72.12 24.69 32.82
N GLY A 547 -72.04 24.20 34.06
CA GLY A 547 -72.90 23.11 34.52
C GLY A 547 -72.37 21.70 34.24
N TRP A 548 -71.29 21.59 33.45
CA TRP A 548 -70.61 20.33 33.16
C TRP A 548 -69.34 20.15 33.99
N THR A 549 -69.08 18.91 34.39
CA THR A 549 -67.81 18.46 35.00
C THR A 549 -67.03 17.66 33.97
N SER A 550 -65.69 17.74 34.02
CA SER A 550 -64.78 16.93 33.24
C SER A 550 -63.95 16.09 34.21
N ASP A 551 -64.20 14.77 34.24
CA ASP A 551 -63.52 13.82 35.10
C ASP A 551 -62.43 13.11 34.28
N TRP A 552 -61.18 13.24 34.71
CA TRP A 552 -60.02 12.70 34.01
C TRP A 552 -59.45 11.50 34.75
N MET A 553 -59.16 10.44 34.00
CA MET A 553 -58.53 9.23 34.50
C MET A 553 -57.42 8.79 33.54
N ALA A 554 -56.36 8.18 34.07
CA ALA A 554 -55.24 7.65 33.31
C ALA A 554 -54.99 6.18 33.64
N ASP A 555 -54.55 5.44 32.63
CA ASP A 555 -53.78 4.21 32.78
C ASP A 555 -52.35 4.62 33.14
N ALA A 556 -52.04 4.70 34.43
CA ALA A 556 -50.75 5.22 34.89
C ALA A 556 -49.66 4.14 34.93
N ASN A 557 -50.04 2.86 34.94
CA ASN A 557 -49.12 1.72 35.04
C ASN A 557 -48.99 0.94 33.72
N TYR A 558 -49.72 1.35 32.67
CA TYR A 558 -49.73 0.75 31.33
C TYR A 558 -50.23 -0.70 31.32
N ASP A 559 -51.15 -1.06 32.23
CA ASP A 559 -51.74 -2.41 32.29
C ASP A 559 -53.03 -2.55 31.44
N GLY A 560 -53.48 -1.45 30.83
CA GLY A 560 -54.66 -1.39 29.98
C GLY A 560 -55.96 -1.08 30.74
N ALA A 561 -55.91 -0.92 32.06
CA ALA A 561 -57.00 -0.38 32.86
C ALA A 561 -56.79 1.11 33.13
N VAL A 562 -57.88 1.84 33.38
CA VAL A 562 -57.82 3.26 33.76
C VAL A 562 -58.31 3.39 35.18
N GLU A 563 -57.38 3.61 36.12
CA GLU A 563 -57.69 3.61 37.56
C GLU A 563 -57.13 4.81 38.30
N THR A 564 -56.28 5.63 37.66
CA THR A 564 -55.66 6.77 38.33
C THR A 564 -56.39 8.07 37.99
N ALA A 565 -57.06 8.68 38.98
CA ALA A 565 -57.70 9.98 38.80
C ALA A 565 -56.66 11.08 38.54
N MET A 566 -56.90 11.93 37.54
CA MET A 566 -56.07 13.08 37.21
C MET A 566 -56.78 14.38 37.64
N THR A 567 -56.03 15.29 38.25
CA THR A 567 -56.57 16.62 38.59
C THR A 567 -56.35 17.57 37.44
N ALA A 568 -57.40 17.82 36.65
CA ALA A 568 -57.35 18.83 35.61
C ALA A 568 -57.35 20.25 36.20
N PHE A 569 -56.45 21.11 35.71
CA PHE A 569 -56.40 22.51 36.13
C PHE A 569 -57.16 23.40 35.14
N ASN A 570 -57.72 24.51 35.65
CA ASN A 570 -58.18 25.61 34.82
C ASN A 570 -56.95 26.44 34.43
N PRO A 571 -56.57 26.44 33.15
CA PRO A 571 -55.35 27.10 32.73
C PRO A 571 -55.52 28.61 32.51
N ASN A 572 -56.76 29.10 32.51
CA ASN A 572 -57.08 30.53 32.50
C ASN A 572 -57.14 31.15 33.91
N ALA A 573 -56.96 30.36 34.97
CA ALA A 573 -57.06 30.81 36.37
C ALA A 573 -56.04 31.91 36.74
N PHE A 574 -54.92 31.99 36.02
CA PHE A 574 -53.88 33.00 36.22
C PHE A 574 -54.00 34.22 35.30
N SER A 575 -55.08 34.31 34.51
CA SER A 575 -55.39 35.53 33.75
C SER A 575 -55.57 36.71 34.71
N VAL A 576 -55.44 37.94 34.21
CA VAL A 576 -55.68 39.15 35.02
C VAL A 576 -56.83 39.94 34.39
N PRO A 577 -58.06 39.90 34.95
CA PRO A 577 -58.48 39.10 36.12
C PRO A 577 -58.54 37.58 35.84
N PRO A 578 -58.57 36.72 36.89
CA PRO A 578 -58.75 35.27 36.73
C PRO A 578 -60.00 34.94 35.91
N GLU A 579 -59.89 33.97 35.00
CA GLU A 579 -60.99 33.54 34.14
C GLU A 579 -61.14 32.03 34.18
N ASP A 580 -62.37 31.54 34.05
CA ASP A 580 -62.69 30.14 33.78
C ASP A 580 -63.57 30.06 32.54
N LEU A 581 -62.92 29.79 31.41
CA LEU A 581 -63.54 29.70 30.10
C LEU A 581 -63.99 28.26 29.75
N GLY A 582 -63.88 27.31 30.69
CA GLY A 582 -64.24 25.91 30.47
C GLY A 582 -63.11 25.03 29.94
N ASN A 583 -61.87 25.52 29.88
CA ASN A 583 -60.73 24.70 29.47
C ASN A 583 -60.23 23.87 30.66
N ARG A 584 -59.99 22.58 30.44
CA ARG A 584 -59.49 21.65 31.46
C ARG A 584 -58.27 20.92 30.93
N CYS A 585 -57.14 21.09 31.60
CA CYS A 585 -55.86 20.61 31.11
C CYS A 585 -55.16 19.71 32.12
N VAL A 586 -54.37 18.77 31.62
CA VAL A 586 -53.45 17.94 32.41
C VAL A 586 -52.07 17.93 31.75
N ASP A 587 -51.03 18.13 32.54
CA ASP A 587 -49.64 18.00 32.10
C ASP A 587 -49.22 16.52 32.18
N VAL A 588 -48.59 16.03 31.11
CA VAL A 588 -48.15 14.63 30.92
C VAL A 588 -46.72 14.59 30.39
N GLY A 589 -46.03 13.47 30.53
CA GLY A 589 -44.63 13.31 30.11
C GLY A 589 -43.62 13.57 31.23
N ALA A 590 -42.38 13.89 30.86
CA ALA A 590 -41.27 13.95 31.79
C ALA A 590 -41.54 14.92 32.96
N GLY A 591 -41.24 14.47 34.19
CA GLY A 591 -41.41 15.28 35.41
C GLY A 591 -42.86 15.44 35.90
N THR A 592 -43.83 14.78 35.27
CA THR A 592 -45.23 14.77 35.69
C THR A 592 -45.60 13.45 36.38
N PRO A 593 -46.72 13.37 37.12
CA PRO A 593 -47.23 12.11 37.66
C PRO A 593 -47.63 11.08 36.58
N PHE A 594 -47.70 11.49 35.30
CA PHE A 594 -48.12 10.67 34.17
C PHE A 594 -47.02 10.67 33.10
N PRO A 595 -45.90 9.97 33.36
CA PRO A 595 -44.76 9.94 32.44
C PRO A 595 -45.13 9.24 31.14
N LEU A 596 -44.53 9.67 30.03
CA LEU A 596 -44.63 8.99 28.75
C LEU A 596 -43.49 7.99 28.59
N THR A 597 -43.82 6.78 28.17
CA THR A 597 -42.83 5.73 27.89
C THR A 597 -42.60 5.61 26.39
N GLY A 598 -41.33 5.50 25.96
CA GLY A 598 -40.97 5.32 24.56
C GLY A 598 -41.62 4.06 23.99
N GLY A 599 -42.12 4.12 22.75
CA GLY A 599 -42.82 2.99 22.11
C GLY A 599 -44.19 2.64 22.69
N ALA A 600 -44.55 3.15 23.87
CA ALA A 600 -45.87 2.96 24.46
C ALA A 600 -46.89 3.99 23.95
N THR A 601 -48.17 3.65 24.08
CA THR A 601 -49.27 4.61 23.90
C THR A 601 -49.89 4.84 25.27
N ALA A 602 -49.76 6.05 25.81
CA ALA A 602 -50.44 6.43 27.05
C ALA A 602 -51.95 6.56 26.80
N TYR A 603 -52.74 6.04 27.74
CA TYR A 603 -54.18 5.98 27.59
C TYR A 603 -54.89 6.76 28.69
N PHE A 604 -55.81 7.63 28.28
CA PHE A 604 -56.61 8.46 29.17
C PHE A 604 -58.10 8.24 28.92
N GLU A 605 -58.90 8.32 29.97
CA GLU A 605 -60.35 8.42 29.87
C GLU A 605 -60.82 9.76 30.43
N VAL A 606 -61.66 10.44 29.66
CA VAL A 606 -62.33 11.67 30.10
C VAL A 606 -63.83 11.45 30.00
N ASN A 607 -64.55 11.70 31.10
CA ASN A 607 -66.01 11.69 31.12
C ASN A 607 -66.54 13.06 31.45
N ASN A 608 -67.44 13.59 30.60
CA ASN A 608 -68.15 14.81 30.94
C ASN A 608 -69.56 14.47 31.40
N SER A 609 -69.92 14.93 32.59
CA SER A 609 -71.25 14.73 33.17
C SER A 609 -71.96 16.05 33.39
N GLU A 610 -73.26 16.08 33.08
CA GLU A 610 -74.14 17.21 33.36
C GLU A 610 -74.79 17.13 34.75
N HIS A 611 -75.30 18.27 35.23
CA HIS A 611 -75.96 18.49 36.53
C HIS A 611 -75.04 18.51 37.76
N GLY A 612 -74.99 19.67 38.41
CA GLY A 612 -74.12 19.92 39.55
C GLY A 612 -72.65 20.00 39.15
N GLY A 613 -72.38 20.42 37.91
CA GLY A 613 -71.03 20.57 37.39
C GLY A 613 -70.42 21.94 37.66
N GLN A 614 -69.38 22.30 36.92
CA GLN A 614 -68.51 23.42 37.28
C GLN A 614 -69.09 24.77 36.83
N THR A 615 -68.78 25.82 37.60
CA THR A 615 -69.16 27.21 37.32
C THR A 615 -68.27 27.86 36.26
N ARG A 616 -68.69 28.99 35.72
CA ARG A 616 -67.91 29.80 34.77
C ARG A 616 -67.86 31.27 35.16
N THR A 617 -66.77 31.96 34.80
CA THR A 617 -66.56 33.36 35.16
C THR A 617 -67.43 34.31 34.35
N PRO A 618 -67.54 35.60 34.76
CA PRO A 618 -68.20 36.61 33.93
C PRO A 618 -67.62 36.70 32.51
N GLY A 619 -66.31 36.47 32.32
CA GLY A 619 -65.68 36.45 30.99
C GLY A 619 -66.23 35.35 30.07
N TYR A 620 -66.49 34.15 30.60
CA TYR A 620 -67.16 33.08 29.86
C TYR A 620 -68.53 33.54 29.35
N TRP A 621 -69.40 34.04 30.24
CA TRP A 621 -70.76 34.44 29.88
C TRP A 621 -70.79 35.61 28.89
N LYS A 622 -69.80 36.51 28.94
CA LYS A 622 -69.62 37.54 27.90
C LYS A 622 -69.28 36.95 26.53
N ASN A 623 -68.54 35.85 26.47
CA ASN A 623 -68.13 35.24 25.21
C ASN A 623 -69.19 34.27 24.66
N TRP A 624 -69.90 33.58 25.56
CA TRP A 624 -71.00 32.67 25.28
C TRP A 624 -72.32 33.42 25.17
N SER A 625 -72.44 34.27 24.15
CA SER A 625 -73.62 35.10 23.90
C SER A 625 -73.76 35.39 22.42
N THR A 626 -74.97 35.65 21.95
CA THR A 626 -75.21 35.92 20.52
C THR A 626 -74.58 37.23 20.04
N CYS A 627 -74.32 38.16 20.97
CA CYS A 627 -73.76 39.48 20.71
C CYS A 627 -72.24 39.59 20.97
N SER A 628 -71.52 38.47 21.12
CA SER A 628 -70.05 38.46 21.26
C SER A 628 -69.31 38.43 19.91
N GLY A 629 -69.96 37.94 18.84
CA GLY A 629 -69.34 37.74 17.52
C GLY A 629 -68.36 36.56 17.44
N GLY A 630 -68.27 35.72 18.48
CA GLY A 630 -67.38 34.56 18.53
C GLY A 630 -68.04 33.25 18.08
N ASN A 631 -67.23 32.20 17.95
CA ASN A 631 -67.67 30.87 17.48
C ASN A 631 -68.49 30.08 18.52
N GLN A 632 -68.69 30.60 19.72
CA GLN A 632 -69.38 29.92 20.82
C GLN A 632 -70.84 29.62 20.47
N VAL A 633 -71.50 30.50 19.71
CA VAL A 633 -72.87 30.28 19.22
C VAL A 633 -72.93 29.06 18.30
N ALA A 634 -71.97 28.95 17.37
CA ALA A 634 -71.87 27.79 16.48
C ALA A 634 -71.52 26.51 17.26
N ALA A 635 -70.66 26.60 18.27
CA ALA A 635 -70.32 25.47 19.13
C ALA A 635 -71.53 24.98 19.96
N ALA A 636 -72.32 25.89 20.53
CA ALA A 636 -73.54 25.55 21.25
C ALA A 636 -74.56 24.87 20.33
N ALA A 637 -74.83 25.45 19.16
CA ALA A 637 -75.75 24.88 18.17
C ALA A 637 -75.30 23.49 17.69
N LYS A 638 -74.00 23.32 17.43
CA LYS A 638 -73.41 22.05 16.99
C LYS A 638 -73.56 20.93 18.04
N ASN A 639 -73.65 21.29 19.31
CA ASN A 639 -73.76 20.35 20.43
C ASN A 639 -75.20 20.19 20.98
N GLY A 640 -76.22 20.65 20.25
CA GLY A 640 -77.63 20.48 20.64
C GLY A 640 -78.22 21.64 21.46
N GLY A 641 -77.46 22.71 21.70
CA GLY A 641 -77.95 23.94 22.33
C GLY A 641 -78.50 23.73 23.75
N VAL A 642 -79.52 24.50 24.11
CA VAL A 642 -80.12 24.55 25.45
C VAL A 642 -80.58 23.18 25.96
N GLU A 643 -81.19 22.35 25.11
CA GLU A 643 -81.70 21.02 25.49
C GLU A 643 -80.58 20.04 25.88
N ALA A 644 -79.35 20.29 25.39
CA ALA A 644 -78.15 19.53 25.70
C ALA A 644 -77.26 20.24 26.75
N GLY A 645 -77.78 21.27 27.44
CA GLY A 645 -77.04 22.00 28.46
C GLY A 645 -75.98 22.98 27.94
N TRP A 646 -76.01 23.33 26.65
CA TRP A 646 -75.12 24.32 26.03
C TRP A 646 -75.81 25.69 26.01
N HIS A 647 -75.86 26.34 27.17
CA HIS A 647 -76.51 27.64 27.33
C HIS A 647 -75.63 28.81 26.86
N LEU A 648 -76.22 29.71 26.09
CA LEU A 648 -75.74 31.07 25.89
C LEU A 648 -76.33 31.99 26.98
N LEU A 649 -75.72 33.16 27.16
CA LEU A 649 -76.23 34.23 28.03
C LEU A 649 -77.71 34.52 27.73
N ASP A 650 -78.03 34.70 26.45
CA ASP A 650 -79.34 35.04 25.93
C ASP A 650 -80.43 34.03 26.31
N ASP A 651 -80.07 32.73 26.38
CA ASP A 651 -80.99 31.64 26.70
C ASP A 651 -81.45 31.66 28.16
N LEU A 652 -80.72 32.38 29.02
CA LEU A 652 -80.94 32.47 30.45
C LEU A 652 -81.48 33.84 30.89
N LEU A 653 -81.79 34.72 29.93
CA LEU A 653 -82.50 35.98 30.16
C LEU A 653 -84.03 35.79 30.05
N PRO A 654 -84.84 36.61 30.73
CA PRO A 654 -84.48 37.79 31.50
C PRO A 654 -84.02 37.51 32.94
N ILE A 655 -83.16 38.39 33.48
CA ILE A 655 -82.81 38.45 34.91
C ILE A 655 -83.35 39.76 35.51
N THR A 656 -84.04 39.67 36.64
CA THR A 656 -84.72 40.82 37.26
C THR A 656 -84.20 41.12 38.67
N TRP A 657 -83.75 42.36 38.90
CA TRP A 657 -83.40 42.89 40.22
C TRP A 657 -84.27 44.12 40.52
N GLY A 658 -85.38 43.92 41.23
CA GLY A 658 -86.31 45.01 41.56
C GLY A 658 -86.99 45.54 40.30
N SER A 659 -86.79 46.83 39.99
CA SER A 659 -87.30 47.45 38.77
C SER A 659 -86.38 47.28 37.55
N PHE A 660 -85.18 46.74 37.73
CA PHE A 660 -84.23 46.53 36.64
C PHE A 660 -84.42 45.15 36.03
N VAL A 661 -84.79 45.11 34.76
CA VAL A 661 -84.94 43.90 33.95
C VAL A 661 -83.82 43.89 32.93
N ILE A 662 -83.02 42.84 32.94
CA ILE A 662 -81.98 42.58 31.95
C ILE A 662 -82.57 41.55 30.99
N ASP A 663 -83.07 41.98 29.83
CA ASP A 663 -83.75 41.10 28.87
C ASP A 663 -83.03 41.01 27.51
N THR A 664 -82.05 41.88 27.25
CA THR A 664 -81.23 41.80 26.04
C THR A 664 -79.80 41.31 26.30
N CYS A 665 -79.23 40.64 25.30
CA CYS A 665 -77.82 40.25 25.28
C CYS A 665 -76.86 41.42 25.56
N SER A 666 -77.13 42.57 24.94
CA SER A 666 -76.31 43.78 25.08
C SER A 666 -76.28 44.29 26.51
N GLU A 667 -77.43 44.32 27.19
CA GLU A 667 -77.52 44.73 28.59
C GLU A 667 -76.82 43.71 29.49
N GLY A 668 -77.03 42.42 29.24
CA GLY A 668 -76.37 41.35 29.99
C GLY A 668 -74.84 41.41 29.88
N ARG A 669 -74.30 41.59 28.66
CA ARG A 669 -72.86 41.77 28.47
C ARG A 669 -72.34 43.05 29.11
N ALA A 670 -73.10 44.15 29.06
CA ALA A 670 -72.73 45.41 29.73
C ALA A 670 -72.65 45.23 31.25
N VAL A 671 -73.62 44.56 31.87
CA VAL A 671 -73.59 44.22 33.31
C VAL A 671 -72.42 43.32 33.65
N LEU A 672 -72.16 42.27 32.86
CA LEU A 672 -71.01 41.37 33.07
C LEU A 672 -69.66 42.07 32.84
N ASP A 673 -69.63 43.15 32.05
CA ASP A 673 -68.43 43.97 31.84
C ASP A 673 -68.37 45.20 32.75
N LYS A 674 -69.19 45.33 33.79
CA LYS A 674 -69.18 46.50 34.69
C LYS A 674 -69.40 47.82 33.94
N ARG A 675 -70.30 47.84 32.95
CA ARG A 675 -70.62 49.01 32.14
C ARG A 675 -72.02 49.51 32.42
N ASP A 676 -72.17 50.82 32.27
CA ASP A 676 -73.46 51.48 32.23
C ASP A 676 -74.23 51.01 31.00
N VAL A 677 -75.42 50.43 31.18
CA VAL A 677 -76.16 49.73 30.11
C VAL A 677 -76.67 50.66 29.00
N VAL A 678 -76.71 51.97 29.25
CA VAL A 678 -77.14 52.98 28.27
C VAL A 678 -75.94 53.73 27.68
N SER A 679 -75.03 54.20 28.53
CA SER A 679 -73.90 55.04 28.07
C SER A 679 -72.64 54.25 27.69
N ASP A 680 -72.63 52.94 27.91
CA ASP A 680 -71.50 52.01 27.69
C ASP A 680 -70.21 52.37 28.46
N LYS A 681 -70.29 53.34 29.38
CA LYS A 681 -69.14 53.79 30.18
C LYS A 681 -68.77 52.72 31.21
N LYS A 682 -67.49 52.34 31.25
CA LYS A 682 -66.94 51.43 32.26
C LYS A 682 -67.05 52.05 33.66
N LYS A 683 -67.64 51.31 34.60
CA LYS A 683 -67.88 51.69 36.00
C LYS A 683 -67.03 50.85 36.96
N ALA A 684 -65.78 50.57 36.57
CA ALA A 684 -64.89 49.66 37.30
C ALA A 684 -64.61 50.07 38.77
N SER A 685 -64.76 51.35 39.11
CA SER A 685 -64.56 51.89 40.46
C SER A 685 -65.81 51.84 41.35
N ASP A 686 -66.98 51.46 40.81
CA ASP A 686 -68.25 51.40 41.55
C ASP A 686 -68.50 49.98 42.07
N ALA A 687 -68.60 49.84 43.40
CA ALA A 687 -68.79 48.53 44.02
C ALA A 687 -70.15 47.89 43.68
N ALA A 688 -71.18 48.67 43.33
CA ALA A 688 -72.47 48.14 42.92
C ALA A 688 -72.38 47.49 41.53
N PHE A 689 -71.66 48.10 40.58
CA PHE A 689 -71.40 47.49 39.27
C PHE A 689 -70.52 46.24 39.40
N ASN A 690 -69.55 46.24 40.32
CA ASN A 690 -68.76 45.04 40.62
C ASN A 690 -69.63 43.90 41.18
N LEU A 691 -70.50 44.21 42.14
CA LEU A 691 -71.44 43.24 42.72
C LEU A 691 -72.42 42.70 41.68
N ALA A 692 -72.98 43.58 40.84
CA ALA A 692 -73.90 43.21 39.76
C ALA A 692 -73.27 42.21 38.77
N THR A 693 -72.01 42.43 38.37
CA THR A 693 -71.28 41.49 37.50
C THR A 693 -71.20 40.09 38.08
N HIS A 694 -70.76 39.95 39.34
CA HIS A 694 -70.56 38.63 39.95
C HIS A 694 -71.88 37.97 40.36
N LEU A 695 -72.91 38.76 40.73
CA LEU A 695 -74.27 38.26 40.94
C LEU A 695 -74.86 37.70 39.66
N MET A 696 -74.77 38.44 38.55
CA MET A 696 -75.31 37.98 37.27
C MET A 696 -74.64 36.68 36.83
N ALA A 697 -73.30 36.61 36.86
CA ALA A 697 -72.59 35.38 36.52
C ALA A 697 -72.99 34.21 37.44
N ALA A 698 -73.21 34.45 38.73
CA ALA A 698 -73.64 33.40 39.66
C ALA A 698 -75.05 32.89 39.33
N GLN A 699 -75.98 33.80 39.00
CA GLN A 699 -77.35 33.45 38.60
C GLN A 699 -77.38 32.67 37.28
N LEU A 700 -76.57 33.07 36.30
CA LEU A 700 -76.39 32.33 35.05
C LEU A 700 -75.82 30.92 35.31
N ASN A 701 -74.83 30.78 36.18
CA ASN A 701 -74.29 29.49 36.58
C ASN A 701 -75.35 28.60 37.25
N PHE A 702 -76.17 29.13 38.16
CA PHE A 702 -77.28 28.38 38.77
C PHE A 702 -78.29 27.90 37.72
N ALA A 703 -78.66 28.79 36.78
CA ALA A 703 -79.61 28.48 35.73
C ALA A 703 -79.07 27.45 34.73
N ALA A 704 -77.77 27.45 34.47
CA ALA A 704 -77.07 26.46 33.65
C ALA A 704 -76.80 25.11 34.38
N GLY A 705 -77.32 24.93 35.59
CA GLY A 705 -77.19 23.67 36.32
C GLY A 705 -75.82 23.44 36.98
N ALA A 706 -75.02 24.49 37.18
CA ALA A 706 -73.79 24.40 37.97
C ALA A 706 -74.08 24.09 39.43
N GLY A 707 -73.15 23.37 40.08
CA GLY A 707 -73.24 23.03 41.48
C GLY A 707 -73.31 24.29 42.34
N SER A 708 -74.22 24.32 43.31
CA SER A 708 -74.38 25.44 44.24
C SER A 708 -74.25 24.97 45.69
N CYS A 709 -74.00 25.90 46.59
CA CYS A 709 -73.95 25.64 48.02
C CYS A 709 -74.59 26.79 48.81
N PRO A 710 -75.01 26.55 50.08
CA PRO A 710 -75.74 27.55 50.86
C PRO A 710 -75.05 28.91 50.93
N GLN A 711 -73.71 28.92 50.99
CA GLN A 711 -72.92 30.14 51.02
C GLN A 711 -73.05 30.96 49.72
N ALA A 712 -73.00 30.32 48.55
CA ALA A 712 -73.15 31.00 47.26
C ALA A 712 -74.58 31.46 47.02
N THR A 713 -75.58 30.64 47.35
CA THR A 713 -77.00 30.99 47.17
C THR A 713 -77.40 32.12 48.10
N GLN A 714 -76.91 32.13 49.35
CA GLN A 714 -77.16 33.22 50.30
C GLN A 714 -76.47 34.52 49.85
N ALA A 715 -75.20 34.44 49.44
CA ALA A 715 -74.49 35.62 48.93
C ALA A 715 -75.18 36.22 47.70
N ALA A 716 -75.76 35.39 46.82
CA ALA A 716 -76.53 35.85 45.67
C ALA A 716 -77.84 36.54 46.10
N ALA A 717 -78.58 35.96 47.05
CA ALA A 717 -79.79 36.56 47.60
C ALA A 717 -79.51 37.91 48.29
N ASP A 718 -78.45 37.98 49.11
CA ASP A 718 -78.05 39.21 49.81
C ASP A 718 -77.55 40.29 48.83
N ALA A 719 -76.82 39.88 47.79
CA ALA A 719 -76.37 40.76 46.72
C ALA A 719 -77.55 41.36 45.95
N GLN A 720 -78.53 40.53 45.59
CA GLN A 720 -79.74 40.98 44.91
C GLN A 720 -80.54 41.94 45.81
N ALA A 721 -80.72 41.62 47.09
CA ALA A 721 -81.40 42.50 48.05
C ALA A 721 -80.68 43.86 48.19
N LEU A 722 -79.34 43.86 48.22
CA LEU A 722 -78.55 45.09 48.27
C LEU A 722 -78.73 45.93 46.99
N LEU A 723 -78.67 45.34 45.80
CA LEU A 723 -78.88 46.06 44.54
C LEU A 723 -80.29 46.65 44.44
N ILE A 724 -81.31 45.91 44.88
CA ILE A 724 -82.70 46.40 44.95
C ILE A 724 -82.80 47.59 45.90
N ARG A 725 -82.20 47.49 47.10
CA ARG A 725 -82.18 48.58 48.08
C ARG A 725 -81.50 49.84 47.56
N LEU A 726 -80.46 49.69 46.74
CA LEU A 726 -79.75 50.80 46.11
C LEU A 726 -80.52 51.42 44.93
N GLY A 727 -81.62 50.81 44.48
CA GLY A 727 -82.31 51.22 43.25
C GLY A 727 -81.43 51.03 42.01
N PHE A 728 -80.58 50.00 42.02
CA PHE A 728 -79.68 49.71 40.89
C PHE A 728 -80.49 49.43 39.63
N ASN A 729 -80.22 50.20 38.56
CA ASN A 729 -80.91 50.09 37.27
C ASN A 729 -79.93 49.99 36.08
N GLY A 730 -78.66 49.68 36.36
CA GLY A 730 -77.63 49.58 35.34
C GLY A 730 -77.08 50.92 34.82
N THR A 731 -77.56 52.07 35.32
CA THR A 731 -77.09 53.40 34.87
C THR A 731 -76.63 54.29 36.03
N GLY A 732 -75.73 55.24 35.77
CA GLY A 732 -75.30 56.21 36.78
C GLY A 732 -74.19 55.70 37.71
N SER A 733 -74.23 56.10 38.99
CA SER A 733 -73.23 55.75 40.01
C SER A 733 -73.92 55.55 41.36
N TYR A 734 -73.50 54.53 42.11
CA TYR A 734 -74.16 54.10 43.35
C TYR A 734 -73.19 54.06 44.54
N LEU A 735 -72.08 53.31 44.42
CA LEU A 735 -71.17 53.04 45.54
C LEU A 735 -69.72 53.42 45.18
N VAL A 736 -69.45 54.73 45.13
CA VAL A 736 -68.14 55.32 44.76
C VAL A 736 -67.31 55.86 45.95
N LYS A 737 -67.48 55.28 47.16
CA LYS A 737 -66.81 55.58 48.47
C LYS A 737 -67.50 56.57 49.44
N SER A 738 -68.76 56.96 49.22
CA SER A 738 -69.51 57.83 50.15
C SER A 738 -70.34 57.10 51.23
N ASN A 739 -70.57 55.78 51.09
CA ASN A 739 -71.28 54.94 52.07
C ASN A 739 -70.42 53.74 52.45
N ALA A 740 -69.68 53.85 53.55
CA ALA A 740 -68.65 52.87 53.92
C ALA A 740 -69.20 51.48 54.28
N ALA A 741 -70.44 51.36 54.76
CA ALA A 741 -71.03 50.08 55.17
C ALA A 741 -71.51 49.28 53.95
N ASP A 742 -72.32 49.88 53.08
CA ASP A 742 -72.81 49.23 51.86
C ASP A 742 -71.68 48.97 50.86
N TYR A 743 -70.69 49.86 50.78
CA TYR A 743 -69.50 49.65 49.95
C TYR A 743 -68.66 48.44 50.40
N LYS A 744 -68.53 48.21 51.71
CA LYS A 744 -67.83 47.02 52.25
C LYS A 744 -68.65 45.75 52.03
N LEU A 745 -69.96 45.80 52.28
CA LEU A 745 -70.85 44.67 52.05
C LEU A 745 -70.90 44.26 50.57
N ALA A 746 -71.00 45.23 49.65
CA ALA A 746 -70.97 44.97 48.22
C ALA A 746 -69.67 44.30 47.78
N GLN A 747 -68.51 44.74 48.32
CA GLN A 747 -67.24 44.09 48.01
C GLN A 747 -67.12 42.68 48.59
N SER A 748 -67.58 42.43 49.82
CA SER A 748 -67.51 41.08 50.42
C SER A 748 -68.43 40.09 49.70
N LEU A 749 -69.64 40.52 49.34
CA LEU A 749 -70.57 39.71 48.55
C LEU A 749 -70.02 39.46 47.16
N ALA A 750 -69.49 40.50 46.50
CA ALA A 750 -68.84 40.36 45.20
C ALA A 750 -67.66 39.39 45.25
N ALA A 751 -66.80 39.45 46.29
CA ALA A 751 -65.69 38.53 46.46
C ALA A 751 -66.14 37.08 46.69
N THR A 752 -67.23 36.87 47.44
CA THR A 752 -67.80 35.53 47.66
C THR A 752 -68.37 34.94 46.35
N LEU A 753 -69.10 35.76 45.59
CA LEU A 753 -69.66 35.37 44.30
C LEU A 753 -68.58 35.21 43.23
N ASP A 754 -67.50 36.01 43.28
CA ASP A 754 -66.33 35.84 42.43
C ASP A 754 -65.64 34.50 42.71
N ALA A 755 -65.43 34.15 43.99
CA ALA A 755 -64.89 32.84 44.37
C ALA A 755 -65.78 31.68 43.89
N TYR A 756 -67.12 31.83 43.97
CA TYR A 756 -68.05 30.88 43.38
C TYR A 756 -67.91 30.76 41.87
N ASN A 757 -67.94 31.87 41.13
CA ASN A 757 -67.87 31.84 39.67
C ASN A 757 -66.55 31.28 39.13
N ASN A 758 -65.46 31.43 39.88
CA ASN A 758 -64.14 30.84 39.59
C ASN A 758 -63.98 29.38 40.06
N GLY A 759 -65.05 28.75 40.56
CA GLY A 759 -65.02 27.35 41.01
C GLY A 759 -64.23 27.13 42.30
N MET A 760 -63.87 28.20 43.03
CA MET A 760 -63.14 28.14 44.30
C MET A 760 -64.07 27.95 45.51
N LEU A 761 -65.38 28.07 45.30
CA LEU A 761 -66.42 27.84 46.31
C LEU A 761 -67.39 26.74 45.81
N CYS A 762 -67.98 25.97 46.72
CA CYS A 762 -68.90 24.89 46.41
C CYS A 762 -68.27 23.72 45.62
N THR A 763 -67.00 23.39 45.87
CA THR A 763 -66.32 22.26 45.19
C THR A 763 -66.95 20.93 45.57
N ARG A 764 -67.24 20.08 44.58
CA ARG A 764 -67.62 18.68 44.83
C ARG A 764 -66.38 17.88 45.25
N THR A 765 -66.50 17.07 46.29
CA THR A 765 -65.53 16.00 46.55
C THR A 765 -65.68 14.96 45.45
N PRO A 766 -64.59 14.53 44.77
CA PRO A 766 -64.68 13.46 43.79
C PRO A 766 -65.28 12.21 44.44
N THR A 767 -66.40 11.70 43.90
CA THR A 767 -66.92 10.40 44.28
C THR A 767 -65.97 9.31 43.77
N PRO A 768 -65.44 8.43 44.63
CA PRO A 768 -64.64 7.30 44.17
C PRO A 768 -65.49 6.40 43.26
N ARG A 769 -65.02 6.08 42.05
CA ARG A 769 -65.58 4.95 41.30
C ARG A 769 -65.25 3.68 42.05
N THR A 770 -66.27 2.97 42.53
CA THR A 770 -66.12 1.58 42.96
C THR A 770 -66.09 0.68 41.74
N SER A 771 -65.22 -0.32 41.73
CA SER A 771 -64.90 -1.24 40.63
C SER A 771 -66.04 -2.19 40.19
N SER A 772 -67.31 -1.82 40.38
CA SER A 772 -68.47 -2.68 40.11
C SER A 772 -69.21 -2.38 38.81
N ASP A 773 -68.87 -1.32 38.07
CA ASP A 773 -69.65 -0.90 36.89
C ASP A 773 -69.17 -1.50 35.56
N ASP A 774 -68.08 -2.28 35.54
CA ASP A 774 -67.56 -2.93 34.32
C ASP A 774 -68.20 -4.28 33.95
N ALA A 775 -69.35 -4.62 34.54
CA ALA A 775 -70.05 -5.86 34.24
C ALA A 775 -71.21 -5.66 33.26
N ARG A 776 -70.93 -5.36 31.97
CA ARG A 776 -71.66 -5.92 30.79
C ARG A 776 -71.33 -5.25 29.45
N ALA A 777 -70.65 -5.99 28.57
CA ALA A 777 -71.04 -6.13 27.16
C ALA A 777 -70.41 -7.41 26.55
N PRO A 778 -71.05 -8.06 25.56
CA PRO A 778 -70.81 -9.46 25.22
C PRO A 778 -69.64 -9.65 24.25
N ARG A 779 -68.84 -10.70 24.47
CA ARG A 779 -67.96 -11.27 23.43
C ARG A 779 -68.75 -12.27 22.60
N SER A 780 -68.91 -12.01 21.31
CA SER A 780 -69.21 -13.04 20.31
C SER A 780 -68.62 -12.69 18.95
N GLY A 781 -67.76 -13.56 18.44
CA GLY A 781 -67.52 -13.74 16.99
C GLY A 781 -66.08 -13.53 16.53
N GLY A 782 -65.37 -14.63 16.24
CA GLY A 782 -64.21 -14.60 15.32
C GLY A 782 -62.99 -15.43 15.73
N SER A 783 -63.14 -16.74 16.00
CA SER A 783 -61.97 -17.65 16.03
C SER A 783 -61.58 -18.03 14.60
N GLY A 784 -60.43 -17.55 14.13
CA GLY A 784 -59.75 -17.99 12.91
C GLY A 784 -58.34 -18.48 13.25
N GLY A 785 -58.18 -19.80 13.16
CA GLY A 785 -56.97 -20.64 13.08
C GLY A 785 -55.57 -20.07 13.31
N GLY A 786 -54.81 -20.75 14.18
CA GLY A 786 -53.36 -20.63 14.28
C GLY A 786 -52.78 -21.48 15.41
N GLY A 787 -53.03 -22.79 15.40
CA GLY A 787 -52.40 -23.71 16.34
C GLY A 787 -50.95 -23.96 15.95
N CYS A 788 -50.02 -23.84 16.90
CA CYS A 788 -48.70 -24.45 16.81
C CYS A 788 -48.50 -25.34 18.04
N PHE A 789 -48.43 -26.65 17.76
CA PHE A 789 -48.05 -27.72 18.67
C PHE A 789 -46.56 -27.59 19.02
N ILE A 790 -46.21 -27.76 20.29
CA ILE A 790 -44.89 -28.29 20.66
C ILE A 790 -45.15 -29.60 21.40
N MET A 791 -44.79 -30.70 20.74
CA MET A 791 -44.71 -32.05 21.28
C MET A 791 -43.24 -32.32 21.62
N THR A 792 -43.01 -32.88 22.80
CA THR A 792 -41.70 -33.14 23.38
C THR A 792 -41.10 -34.47 22.89
N ILE A 793 -39.75 -34.48 22.80
CA ILE A 793 -38.78 -35.61 22.78
C ILE A 793 -38.55 -36.28 21.40
N GLU A 794 -37.42 -36.00 20.74
CA GLU A 794 -36.03 -36.49 20.97
C GLU A 794 -35.00 -35.39 20.66
#